data_AF-A0A9D2KGW5-F1
#
_entry.id   AF-A0A9D2KGW5-F1
#
_cell.length_a   1.000
_cell.length_b   1.000
_cell.length_c   1.000
_cell.angle_alpha   90.00
_cell.angle_beta   90.00
_cell.angle_gamma   90.00
#
_symmetry.space_group_name_H-M   'P 1'
#
loop_
_entity.id
_entity.type
_entity.pdbx_description
1 polymer ?
#
loop_
_entity_poly.entity_id
_entity_poly.type
_entity_poly.pdbx_seq_one_letter_code
_entity_poly.pdbx_strand_id
1 'polypeptide(L)'
;MLRKVVVIDGGFGSELERRGVLAAVPEDLNLTDGETVRSIHRAYAMADIITTNSFGLNRIKYRGKFSIKEVAEAAISNARTAGKKVFFDIGPTGGMMQPLGTLTFEEAFEAFSEIAACTKELVDGYIVETFSDLLELKACILALKEQTEKPIFATMTFDQSCRTLNGTTPEIAAALLENLGVSALGVNCSLGPRELKPVVERFLSVSHLPVIVQPNRGIPTFEDGKTVYSLSVEDFMAPMEEFIQMGVSVVGGCCGTTPEFTARLAKFSGKEVEQPEPAFETVVTSSTRRVVLKGARICGERLNPTGKKKLKEALLKGDMDYLAREAIAQEEAGAELLDLNVGVPGLDEPAVMERAAAAVAEATDLPLQIDSSDPKAIEAGILKYSGVPLVNSVNGEGAVMDAVFPLVKKYGAVVLGLTMDRNGVPRTAEERLQIAERILSRAEEYGIPRHRVMIDTLVLTASAEQPLVKETLKALSLVRNLGVQTALGVSNVSFGLPDRPRLNRAFLAAALQAGLTMPIMNPMDGEMSGTVYAFRVLSGEDEGAEDYISRYAGASNAPLAAAPKVSETASPVFTLSEAVRRGRKGEARALTEEELQEKAPMDVVNGILIPALEEVGRLYDRGTLYLPQLIAAAEAAKEAFAVLGEKFERKGAGRGKVVLATVKGDVHDIGKNICKVVLESYGFEVTDLGKDVPIECVVQAVQREQPLCVGLSALMTTTVPNMRSTIEALRAAGCKIPVFAGGAVLNEEIAKEIGADYYTANALELVKTIERELLK
;
A
#
# COMPACT_ATOMS: atom_id res chain seq x y z
N MET A 1 -10.60 2.94 28.14
CA MET A 1 -9.42 3.45 27.41
C MET A 1 -8.35 3.85 28.41
N LEU A 2 -7.07 3.67 28.07
CA LEU A 2 -5.97 4.21 28.87
C LEU A 2 -6.05 5.75 28.81
N ARG A 3 -6.49 6.36 29.89
CA ARG A 3 -6.47 7.83 30.08
C ARG A 3 -5.27 8.28 30.92
N LYS A 4 -4.29 7.38 31.10
CA LYS A 4 -3.08 7.61 31.86
C LYS A 4 -1.88 7.24 31.02
N VAL A 5 -0.82 8.02 31.15
CA VAL A 5 0.45 7.74 30.47
C VAL A 5 0.99 6.39 30.94
N VAL A 6 1.33 5.53 29.98
CA VAL A 6 2.07 4.29 30.16
C VAL A 6 3.43 4.47 29.50
N VAL A 7 4.50 4.16 30.24
CA VAL A 7 5.87 4.28 29.74
C VAL A 7 6.40 2.92 29.32
N ILE A 8 6.81 2.81 28.05
CA ILE A 8 7.52 1.67 27.48
C ILE A 8 9.03 1.96 27.55
N ASP A 9 9.86 0.92 27.54
CA ASP A 9 11.31 1.04 27.52
C ASP A 9 11.88 1.67 26.23
N GLY A 10 13.22 1.70 26.15
CA GLY A 10 13.98 2.33 25.07
C GLY A 10 14.56 1.33 24.08
N GLY A 11 15.44 1.81 23.19
CA GLY A 11 16.08 0.99 22.16
C GLY A 11 17.02 -0.07 22.72
N PHE A 12 16.62 -1.35 22.61
CA PHE A 12 17.42 -2.47 23.09
C PHE A 12 18.68 -2.70 22.24
N GLY A 13 18.54 -2.71 20.91
CA GLY A 13 19.65 -2.91 19.96
C GLY A 13 20.75 -1.85 20.08
N SER A 14 20.38 -0.57 20.22
CA SER A 14 21.35 0.51 20.43
C SER A 14 22.06 0.43 21.78
N GLU A 15 21.43 -0.14 22.81
CA GLU A 15 22.08 -0.34 24.10
C GLU A 15 23.07 -1.53 24.05
N LEU A 16 22.77 -2.57 23.26
CA LEU A 16 23.75 -3.62 22.95
C LEU A 16 24.97 -3.07 22.19
N GLU A 17 24.73 -2.19 21.21
CA GLU A 17 25.80 -1.54 20.45
C GLU A 17 26.68 -0.66 21.36
N ARG A 18 26.05 0.19 22.19
CA ARG A 18 26.74 1.05 23.15
C ARG A 18 27.61 0.27 24.13
N ARG A 19 27.19 -0.93 24.51
CA ARG A 19 27.95 -1.83 25.40
C ARG A 19 29.02 -2.64 24.66
N GLY A 20 29.09 -2.53 23.33
CA GLY A 20 30.07 -3.26 22.50
C GLY A 20 29.78 -4.75 22.37
N VAL A 21 28.54 -5.17 22.58
CA VAL A 21 28.11 -6.58 22.61
C VAL A 21 27.05 -6.91 21.55
N LEU A 22 26.77 -5.99 20.63
CA LEU A 22 25.84 -6.23 19.53
C LEU A 22 26.35 -7.39 18.67
N ALA A 23 25.62 -8.50 18.70
CA ALA A 23 25.86 -9.66 17.85
C ALA A 23 25.16 -9.49 16.49
N ALA A 24 25.59 -10.26 15.49
CA ALA A 24 24.92 -10.32 14.18
C ALA A 24 23.46 -10.78 14.27
N VAL A 25 23.14 -11.61 15.26
CA VAL A 25 21.78 -12.04 15.62
C VAL A 25 21.57 -11.70 17.10
N PRO A 26 21.05 -10.50 17.42
CA PRO A 26 20.87 -10.05 18.81
C PRO A 26 20.02 -10.99 19.66
N GLU A 27 19.08 -11.71 19.05
CA GLU A 27 18.17 -12.62 19.73
C GLU A 27 18.90 -13.85 20.33
N ASP A 28 20.03 -14.27 19.75
CA ASP A 28 20.84 -15.38 20.29
C ASP A 28 21.45 -15.04 21.66
N LEU A 29 21.62 -13.75 21.98
CA LEU A 29 22.12 -13.30 23.27
C LEU A 29 21.20 -13.69 24.42
N ASN A 30 19.91 -13.95 24.16
CA ASN A 30 18.99 -14.43 25.19
C ASN A 30 19.45 -15.75 25.83
N LEU A 31 20.12 -16.60 25.05
CA LEU A 31 20.65 -17.90 25.48
C LEU A 31 22.16 -17.86 25.71
N THR A 32 22.90 -17.16 24.84
CA THR A 32 24.36 -17.16 24.87
C THR A 32 24.97 -16.20 25.88
N ASP A 33 24.29 -15.08 26.17
CA ASP A 33 24.70 -14.10 27.18
C ASP A 33 23.48 -13.46 27.87
N GLY A 34 22.66 -14.33 28.48
CA GLY A 34 21.44 -13.89 29.13
C GLY A 34 21.67 -12.92 30.29
N GLU A 35 22.87 -12.87 30.90
CA GLU A 35 23.14 -11.93 31.98
C GLU A 35 23.27 -10.48 31.48
N THR A 36 23.93 -10.28 30.34
CA THR A 36 23.94 -8.97 29.67
C THR A 36 22.51 -8.54 29.34
N VAL A 37 21.70 -9.42 28.74
CA VAL A 37 20.30 -9.13 28.40
C VAL A 37 19.49 -8.75 29.65
N ARG A 38 19.56 -9.54 30.73
CA ARG A 38 18.91 -9.23 32.02
C ARG A 38 19.38 -7.91 32.61
N SER A 39 20.68 -7.60 32.49
CA SER A 39 21.22 -6.33 32.99
C SER A 39 20.64 -5.12 32.25
N ILE A 40 20.36 -5.24 30.96
CA ILE A 40 19.70 -4.20 30.16
C ILE A 40 18.24 -4.05 30.60
N HIS A 41 17.47 -5.14 30.71
CA HIS A 41 16.09 -5.06 31.20
C HIS A 41 15.99 -4.47 32.60
N ARG A 42 16.90 -4.84 33.52
CA ARG A 42 16.98 -4.21 34.86
C ARG A 42 17.30 -2.72 34.79
N ALA A 43 18.13 -2.29 33.85
CA ALA A 43 18.42 -0.88 33.64
C ALA A 43 17.20 -0.10 33.13
N TYR A 44 16.29 -0.74 32.41
CA TYR A 44 15.01 -0.15 31.95
C TYR A 44 13.84 -0.36 32.92
N ALA A 45 14.04 -0.96 34.09
CA ALA A 45 12.98 -1.31 35.05
C ALA A 45 12.25 -0.11 35.68
N MET A 46 12.55 1.14 35.29
CA MET A 46 11.72 2.30 35.58
C MET A 46 10.50 2.44 34.66
N ALA A 47 10.48 1.75 33.51
CA ALA A 47 9.32 1.68 32.62
C ALA A 47 8.16 0.90 33.27
N ASP A 48 6.94 1.11 32.75
CA ASP A 48 5.76 0.34 33.13
C ASP A 48 5.70 -1.01 32.42
N ILE A 49 6.15 -1.02 31.15
CA ILE A 49 6.22 -2.19 30.28
C ILE A 49 7.67 -2.34 29.78
N ILE A 50 8.16 -3.57 29.82
CA ILE A 50 9.44 -3.99 29.23
C ILE A 50 9.15 -4.83 27.99
N THR A 51 9.88 -4.56 26.92
CA THR A 51 9.82 -5.31 25.66
C THR A 51 10.91 -6.38 25.64
N THR A 52 10.62 -7.54 25.05
CA THR A 52 11.59 -8.65 24.97
C THR A 52 12.65 -8.37 23.90
N ASN A 53 13.87 -8.90 24.08
CA ASN A 53 14.89 -8.89 23.02
C ASN A 53 14.52 -9.93 21.93
N SER A 54 13.53 -9.64 21.09
CA SER A 54 12.95 -10.59 20.13
C SER A 54 12.49 -9.97 18.80
N PHE A 55 12.84 -8.71 18.53
CA PHE A 55 12.42 -7.96 17.33
C PHE A 55 12.51 -8.76 16.01
N GLY A 56 13.63 -9.47 15.77
CA GLY A 56 13.85 -10.27 14.57
C GLY A 56 13.43 -11.73 14.67
N LEU A 57 12.79 -12.15 15.77
CA LEU A 57 12.47 -13.55 16.03
C LEU A 57 11.21 -13.99 15.28
N ASN A 58 11.37 -14.41 14.03
CA ASN A 58 10.37 -15.15 13.27
C ASN A 58 11.09 -16.04 12.24
N ARG A 59 10.43 -17.10 11.75
CA ARG A 59 11.07 -18.08 10.85
C ARG A 59 11.65 -17.47 9.56
N ILE A 60 11.10 -16.34 9.11
CA ILE A 60 11.52 -15.70 7.87
C ILE A 60 12.77 -14.84 8.10
N LYS A 61 12.88 -14.14 9.23
CA LYS A 61 13.98 -13.19 9.52
C LYS A 61 15.11 -13.80 10.35
N TYR A 62 14.77 -14.63 11.33
CA TYR A 62 15.74 -15.17 12.27
C TYR A 62 16.71 -16.13 11.57
N ARG A 63 18.01 -15.92 11.80
CA ARG A 63 19.11 -16.72 11.22
C ARG A 63 20.08 -17.21 12.30
N GLY A 64 19.62 -17.27 13.55
CA GLY A 64 20.41 -17.72 14.68
C GLY A 64 20.49 -19.24 14.80
N LYS A 65 21.13 -19.70 15.88
CA LYS A 65 21.50 -21.11 16.07
C LYS A 65 20.46 -21.97 16.76
N PHE A 66 19.48 -21.35 17.42
CA PHE A 66 18.54 -22.04 18.31
C PHE A 66 17.15 -22.14 17.68
N SER A 67 16.23 -22.90 18.27
CA SER A 67 14.84 -22.85 17.81
C SER A 67 14.16 -21.55 18.25
N ILE A 68 13.17 -21.11 17.47
CA ILE A 68 12.35 -19.93 17.80
C ILE A 68 11.76 -20.04 19.21
N LYS A 69 11.27 -21.23 19.57
CA LYS A 69 10.69 -21.49 20.89
C LYS A 69 11.70 -21.28 22.02
N GLU A 70 12.90 -21.85 21.91
CA GLU A 70 13.94 -21.70 22.94
C GLU A 70 14.34 -20.25 23.14
N VAL A 71 14.50 -19.51 22.04
CA VAL A 71 14.86 -18.09 22.10
C VAL A 71 13.73 -17.26 22.69
N ALA A 72 12.47 -17.52 22.31
CA ALA A 72 11.31 -16.81 22.83
C ALA A 72 11.15 -17.01 24.34
N GLU A 73 11.22 -18.26 24.82
CA GLU A 73 11.13 -18.58 26.24
C GLU A 73 12.27 -17.92 27.04
N ALA A 74 13.49 -17.91 26.50
CA ALA A 74 14.64 -17.26 27.12
C ALA A 74 14.49 -15.72 27.15
N ALA A 75 14.04 -15.11 26.05
CA ALA A 75 13.80 -13.67 25.96
C ALA A 75 12.77 -13.21 26.99
N ILE A 76 11.66 -13.95 27.13
CA ILE A 76 10.61 -13.66 28.12
C ILE A 76 11.16 -13.82 29.54
N SER A 77 11.87 -14.93 29.82
CA SER A 77 12.47 -15.18 31.13
C SER A 77 13.45 -14.08 31.54
N ASN A 78 14.29 -13.63 30.61
CA ASN A 78 15.23 -12.54 30.85
C ASN A 78 14.51 -11.21 31.11
N ALA A 79 13.49 -10.86 30.32
CA ALA A 79 12.70 -9.65 30.51
C ALA A 79 11.95 -9.62 31.85
N ARG A 80 11.42 -10.77 32.30
CA ARG A 80 10.71 -10.90 33.60
C ARG A 80 11.57 -10.51 34.80
N THR A 81 12.90 -10.60 34.69
CA THR A 81 13.81 -10.22 35.79
C THR A 81 13.78 -8.72 36.14
N ALA A 82 13.21 -7.88 35.26
CA ALA A 82 12.95 -6.47 35.56
C ALA A 82 11.79 -6.26 36.56
N GLY A 83 10.96 -7.27 36.83
CA GLY A 83 9.83 -7.16 37.76
C GLY A 83 8.67 -6.29 37.24
N LYS A 84 8.51 -6.21 35.92
CA LYS A 84 7.50 -5.39 35.22
C LYS A 84 6.59 -6.24 34.34
N LYS A 85 5.59 -5.60 33.74
CA LYS A 85 4.82 -6.22 32.66
C LYS A 85 5.74 -6.45 31.46
N VAL A 86 5.64 -7.62 30.85
CA VAL A 86 6.48 -8.01 29.72
C VAL A 86 5.62 -8.14 28.47
N PHE A 87 5.91 -7.30 27.48
CA PHE A 87 5.30 -7.40 26.16
C PHE A 87 6.27 -8.12 25.23
N PHE A 88 5.76 -9.09 24.46
CA PHE A 88 6.58 -9.73 23.43
C PHE A 88 6.75 -8.77 22.26
N ASP A 89 8.00 -8.47 21.93
CA ASP A 89 8.35 -7.60 20.81
C ASP A 89 8.42 -8.40 19.49
N ILE A 90 7.68 -7.93 18.49
CA ILE A 90 7.58 -8.51 17.16
C ILE A 90 7.84 -7.40 16.13
N GLY A 91 8.96 -7.49 15.43
CA GLY A 91 9.24 -6.69 14.25
C GLY A 91 8.77 -7.35 12.94
N PRO A 92 8.87 -6.63 11.81
CA PRO A 92 8.54 -7.18 10.50
C PRO A 92 9.52 -8.29 10.11
N THR A 93 9.05 -9.18 9.23
CA THR A 93 9.83 -10.29 8.63
C THR A 93 11.01 -9.79 7.80
N GLY A 94 10.95 -8.55 7.29
CA GLY A 94 11.92 -7.98 6.37
C GLY A 94 11.74 -8.44 4.91
N GLY A 95 10.73 -9.29 4.65
CA GLY A 95 10.31 -9.63 3.29
C GLY A 95 9.39 -8.57 2.70
N MET A 96 9.44 -8.40 1.39
CA MET A 96 8.50 -7.52 0.67
C MET A 96 7.27 -8.33 0.27
N MET A 97 6.09 -7.86 0.68
CA MET A 97 4.81 -8.53 0.41
C MET A 97 4.48 -8.56 -1.09
N GLN A 98 3.82 -9.63 -1.55
CA GLN A 98 3.23 -9.68 -2.88
C GLN A 98 2.18 -8.56 -3.07
N PRO A 99 2.02 -8.01 -4.29
CA PRO A 99 2.75 -8.38 -5.52
C PRO A 99 4.13 -7.71 -5.67
N LEU A 100 4.51 -6.77 -4.79
CA LEU A 100 5.76 -6.02 -4.90
C LEU A 100 7.01 -6.87 -4.67
N GLY A 101 6.89 -7.89 -3.80
CA GLY A 101 7.93 -8.86 -3.54
C GLY A 101 7.41 -10.30 -3.60
N THR A 102 8.11 -11.20 -2.92
CA THR A 102 7.83 -12.64 -2.98
C THR A 102 7.09 -13.17 -1.76
N LEU A 103 7.02 -12.40 -0.66
CA LEU A 103 6.43 -12.86 0.58
C LEU A 103 4.91 -12.92 0.46
N THR A 104 4.35 -14.11 0.66
CA THR A 104 2.89 -14.31 0.65
C THR A 104 2.27 -13.94 2.00
N PHE A 105 0.96 -13.65 1.99
CA PHE A 105 0.20 -13.43 3.22
C PHE A 105 0.24 -14.65 4.13
N GLU A 106 0.12 -15.85 3.56
CA GLU A 106 0.17 -17.12 4.28
C GLU A 106 1.51 -17.33 4.98
N GLU A 107 2.63 -17.13 4.29
CA GLU A 107 3.96 -17.26 4.88
C GLU A 107 4.17 -16.30 6.06
N ALA A 108 3.74 -15.04 5.91
CA ALA A 108 3.80 -14.05 6.97
C ALA A 108 2.89 -14.46 8.16
N PHE A 109 1.64 -14.81 7.87
CA PHE A 109 0.66 -15.24 8.87
C PHE A 109 1.14 -16.46 9.66
N GLU A 110 1.68 -17.48 8.98
CA GLU A 110 2.21 -18.67 9.63
C GLU A 110 3.45 -18.36 10.49
N ALA A 111 4.34 -17.49 10.00
CA ALA A 111 5.52 -17.06 10.74
C ALA A 111 5.14 -16.39 12.07
N PHE A 112 4.14 -15.50 12.07
CA PHE A 112 3.65 -14.85 13.29
C PHE A 112 2.79 -15.79 14.15
N SER A 113 2.06 -16.73 13.54
CA SER A 113 1.27 -17.74 14.27
C SER A 113 2.15 -18.67 15.11
N GLU A 114 3.35 -19.00 14.63
CA GLU A 114 4.33 -19.76 15.40
C GLU A 114 4.80 -19.00 16.65
N ILE A 115 5.02 -17.70 16.52
CA ILE A 115 5.36 -16.82 17.64
C ILE A 115 4.22 -16.74 18.64
N ALA A 116 2.99 -16.52 18.17
CA ALA A 116 1.82 -16.50 19.03
C ALA A 116 1.68 -17.81 19.82
N ALA A 117 1.85 -18.96 19.14
CA ALA A 117 1.70 -20.28 19.73
C ALA A 117 2.69 -20.55 20.87
N CYS A 118 3.94 -20.10 20.76
CA CYS A 118 4.96 -20.33 21.79
C CYS A 118 4.95 -19.28 22.91
N THR A 119 4.37 -18.09 22.69
CA THR A 119 4.44 -16.97 23.64
C THR A 119 3.14 -16.68 24.38
N LYS A 120 1.97 -17.08 23.85
CA LYS A 120 0.64 -16.64 24.31
C LYS A 120 0.34 -16.85 25.78
N GLU A 121 0.90 -17.86 26.43
CA GLU A 121 0.68 -18.11 27.87
C GLU A 121 1.70 -17.40 28.77
N LEU A 122 2.82 -16.93 28.22
CA LEU A 122 4.00 -16.50 28.98
C LEU A 122 4.11 -14.96 29.15
N VAL A 123 3.54 -14.20 28.21
CA VAL A 123 3.67 -12.73 28.16
C VAL A 123 2.44 -12.00 28.68
N ASP A 124 2.52 -10.69 28.95
CA ASP A 124 1.35 -9.91 29.39
C ASP A 124 0.64 -9.20 28.22
N GLY A 125 1.29 -9.13 27.07
CA GLY A 125 0.81 -8.48 25.86
C GLY A 125 1.85 -8.57 24.74
N TYR A 126 1.57 -7.90 23.64
CA TYR A 126 2.42 -7.85 22.46
C TYR A 126 2.65 -6.41 22.05
N ILE A 127 3.86 -6.11 21.59
CA ILE A 127 4.15 -4.92 20.80
C ILE A 127 4.57 -5.38 19.41
N VAL A 128 3.87 -4.90 18.41
CA VAL A 128 4.08 -5.21 16.99
C VAL A 128 4.56 -3.92 16.35
N GLU A 129 5.87 -3.79 16.17
CA GLU A 129 6.50 -2.49 15.90
C GLU A 129 7.32 -2.43 14.62
N THR A 130 7.52 -1.21 14.12
CA THR A 130 8.34 -0.89 12.94
C THR A 130 7.85 -1.55 11.63
N PHE A 131 6.55 -1.82 11.50
CA PHE A 131 5.99 -2.29 10.23
C PHE A 131 5.88 -1.14 9.23
N SER A 132 6.31 -1.38 7.99
CA SER A 132 6.17 -0.44 6.87
C SER A 132 5.05 -0.84 5.90
N ASP A 133 4.65 -2.11 5.92
CA ASP A 133 3.59 -2.67 5.09
C ASP A 133 2.34 -2.97 5.92
N LEU A 134 1.19 -2.46 5.48
CA LEU A 134 -0.08 -2.58 6.18
C LEU A 134 -0.65 -4.01 6.14
N LEU A 135 -0.40 -4.76 5.06
CA LEU A 135 -0.88 -6.12 4.89
C LEU A 135 -0.06 -7.11 5.74
N GLU A 136 1.26 -6.92 5.82
CA GLU A 136 2.13 -7.68 6.73
C GLU A 136 1.72 -7.47 8.20
N LEU A 137 1.45 -6.21 8.58
CA LEU A 137 0.97 -5.87 9.91
C LEU A 137 -0.39 -6.52 10.21
N LYS A 138 -1.32 -6.50 9.24
CA LYS A 138 -2.61 -7.21 9.34
C LYS A 138 -2.41 -8.71 9.54
N ALA A 139 -1.51 -9.34 8.80
CA ALA A 139 -1.19 -10.77 8.97
C ALA A 139 -0.70 -11.08 10.39
N CYS A 140 0.19 -10.24 10.93
CA CYS A 140 0.69 -10.38 12.30
C CYS A 140 -0.42 -10.27 13.35
N ILE A 141 -1.27 -9.24 13.25
CA ILE A 141 -2.35 -9.00 14.21
C ILE A 141 -3.39 -10.13 14.16
N LEU A 142 -3.77 -10.59 12.97
CA LEU A 142 -4.70 -11.71 12.82
C LEU A 142 -4.11 -13.00 13.43
N ALA A 143 -2.84 -13.30 13.18
CA ALA A 143 -2.16 -14.46 13.74
C ALA A 143 -2.14 -14.45 15.29
N LEU A 144 -1.96 -13.27 15.89
CA LEU A 144 -2.05 -13.09 17.34
C LEU A 144 -3.50 -13.26 17.83
N LYS A 145 -4.46 -12.55 17.22
CA LYS A 145 -5.87 -12.56 17.63
C LYS A 145 -6.53 -13.93 17.52
N GLU A 146 -6.08 -14.80 16.62
CA GLU A 146 -6.58 -16.18 16.55
C GLU A 146 -6.14 -17.06 17.72
N GLN A 147 -5.14 -16.63 18.49
CA GLN A 147 -4.54 -17.45 19.54
C GLN A 147 -4.61 -16.85 20.93
N THR A 148 -4.82 -15.53 21.06
CA THR A 148 -4.82 -14.84 22.34
C THR A 148 -5.66 -13.55 22.35
N GLU A 149 -6.25 -13.27 23.51
CA GLU A 149 -7.00 -12.03 23.79
C GLU A 149 -6.14 -10.99 24.53
N LYS A 150 -4.83 -11.25 24.68
CA LYS A 150 -3.92 -10.32 25.35
C LYS A 150 -3.81 -8.99 24.58
N PRO A 151 -3.54 -7.86 25.27
CA PRO A 151 -3.38 -6.57 24.63
C PRO A 151 -2.31 -6.60 23.53
N ILE A 152 -2.64 -6.01 22.38
CA ILE A 152 -1.72 -5.83 21.24
C ILE A 152 -1.52 -4.33 21.05
N PHE A 153 -0.29 -3.87 21.13
CA PHE A 153 0.12 -2.53 20.76
C PHE A 153 0.73 -2.60 19.36
N ALA A 154 0.28 -1.77 18.43
CA ALA A 154 0.71 -1.84 17.04
C ALA A 154 1.25 -0.48 16.57
N THR A 155 2.46 -0.46 16.05
CA THR A 155 3.05 0.75 15.49
C THR A 155 3.53 0.52 14.07
N MET A 156 3.41 1.57 13.25
CA MET A 156 4.03 1.63 11.94
C MET A 156 5.16 2.67 11.95
N THR A 157 6.07 2.57 10.99
CA THR A 157 7.12 3.55 10.79
C THR A 157 6.81 4.47 9.61
N PHE A 158 7.01 5.78 9.80
CA PHE A 158 6.69 6.82 8.84
C PHE A 158 7.91 7.69 8.54
N ASP A 159 7.98 8.24 7.33
CA ASP A 159 8.97 9.24 6.94
C ASP A 159 8.45 10.67 7.14
N GLN A 160 9.25 11.67 6.74
CA GLN A 160 8.92 13.09 6.88
C GLN A 160 7.70 13.52 6.05
N SER A 161 7.30 12.74 5.04
CA SER A 161 6.06 12.96 4.28
C SER A 161 4.81 12.45 5.00
N CYS A 162 4.98 11.92 6.22
CA CYS A 162 3.93 11.30 7.04
C CYS A 162 3.28 10.11 6.32
N ARG A 163 4.10 9.29 5.67
CA ARG A 163 3.68 8.04 5.02
C ARG A 163 4.67 6.93 5.31
N THR A 164 4.20 5.68 5.24
CA THR A 164 5.08 4.51 5.24
C THR A 164 5.74 4.35 3.86
N LEU A 165 6.71 3.43 3.75
CA LEU A 165 7.38 3.10 2.49
C LEU A 165 6.39 2.79 1.33
N ASN A 166 5.25 2.19 1.66
CA ASN A 166 4.23 1.78 0.69
C ASN A 166 3.09 2.80 0.54
N GLY A 167 3.24 4.00 1.12
CA GLY A 167 2.31 5.13 0.95
C GLY A 167 1.17 5.22 1.96
N THR A 168 1.09 4.30 2.93
CA THR A 168 0.05 4.29 3.97
C THR A 168 0.18 5.52 4.88
N THR A 169 -0.94 6.19 5.14
CA THR A 169 -0.99 7.35 6.04
C THR A 169 -1.39 6.95 7.47
N PRO A 170 -1.14 7.81 8.48
CA PRO A 170 -1.61 7.59 9.85
C PRO A 170 -3.11 7.31 9.94
N GLU A 171 -3.94 7.97 9.13
CA GLU A 171 -5.39 7.78 9.17
C GLU A 171 -5.84 6.43 8.59
N ILE A 172 -5.13 5.93 7.57
CA ILE A 172 -5.39 4.59 7.01
C ILE A 172 -4.97 3.53 8.02
N ALA A 173 -3.77 3.68 8.62
CA ALA A 173 -3.28 2.77 9.65
C ALA A 173 -4.24 2.76 10.85
N ALA A 174 -4.66 3.92 11.34
CA ALA A 174 -5.61 4.03 12.44
C ALA A 174 -6.93 3.30 12.13
N ALA A 175 -7.54 3.57 10.97
CA ALA A 175 -8.81 2.94 10.59
C ALA A 175 -8.74 1.40 10.61
N LEU A 176 -7.66 0.81 10.06
CA LEU A 176 -7.51 -0.65 10.06
C LEU A 176 -7.21 -1.19 11.46
N LEU A 177 -6.25 -0.60 12.17
CA LEU A 177 -5.80 -1.10 13.48
C LEU A 177 -6.92 -1.05 14.53
N GLU A 178 -7.71 0.02 14.55
CA GLU A 178 -8.91 0.11 15.40
C GLU A 178 -9.91 -0.99 15.06
N ASN A 179 -10.14 -1.23 13.76
CA ASN A 179 -11.11 -2.21 13.32
C ASN A 179 -10.68 -3.66 13.61
N LEU A 180 -9.38 -3.95 13.62
CA LEU A 180 -8.78 -5.22 14.04
C LEU A 180 -8.76 -5.38 15.58
N GLY A 181 -9.09 -4.33 16.33
CA GLY A 181 -9.23 -4.38 17.78
C GLY A 181 -7.89 -4.46 18.52
N VAL A 182 -6.87 -3.74 18.06
CA VAL A 182 -5.66 -3.50 18.87
C VAL A 182 -6.00 -2.68 20.12
N SER A 183 -5.10 -2.65 21.10
CA SER A 183 -5.31 -1.94 22.37
C SER A 183 -4.71 -0.54 22.39
N ALA A 184 -3.72 -0.28 21.54
CA ALA A 184 -3.12 1.02 21.29
C ALA A 184 -2.44 1.00 19.92
N LEU A 185 -2.36 2.16 19.27
CA LEU A 185 -1.80 2.29 17.92
C LEU A 185 -0.89 3.53 17.82
N GLY A 186 0.05 3.56 16.88
CA GLY A 186 0.80 4.78 16.62
C GLY A 186 2.07 4.59 15.82
N VAL A 187 3.13 5.27 16.26
CA VAL A 187 4.38 5.39 15.51
C VAL A 187 5.61 5.11 16.36
N ASN A 188 6.58 4.43 15.75
CA ASN A 188 7.92 4.27 16.29
C ASN A 188 9.00 4.40 15.19
N CYS A 189 10.23 4.63 15.62
CA CYS A 189 11.42 4.64 14.77
C CYS A 189 11.41 5.72 13.65
N SER A 190 12.33 5.58 12.67
CA SER A 190 12.68 6.47 11.54
C SER A 190 13.12 7.89 11.89
N LEU A 191 12.34 8.57 12.71
CA LEU A 191 12.40 10.01 12.92
C LEU A 191 12.64 10.35 14.39
N GLY A 192 13.17 11.55 14.62
CA GLY A 192 13.25 12.14 15.95
C GLY A 192 11.89 12.65 16.42
N PRO A 193 11.77 13.03 17.71
CA PRO A 193 10.52 13.48 18.28
C PRO A 193 10.01 14.79 17.64
N ARG A 194 10.89 15.68 17.16
CA ARG A 194 10.44 16.92 16.48
C ARG A 194 9.79 16.61 15.13
N GLU A 195 10.42 15.74 14.34
CA GLU A 195 9.96 15.39 12.99
C GLU A 195 8.71 14.51 13.02
N LEU A 196 8.48 13.78 14.13
CA LEU A 196 7.27 12.95 14.29
C LEU A 196 6.02 13.73 14.65
N LYS A 197 6.13 15.00 15.06
CA LYS A 197 4.97 15.79 15.49
C LYS A 197 3.81 15.78 14.48
N PRO A 198 4.03 16.00 13.17
CA PRO A 198 2.94 15.95 12.19
C PRO A 198 2.28 14.57 12.07
N VAL A 199 3.05 13.48 12.27
CA VAL A 199 2.51 12.11 12.29
C VAL A 199 1.62 11.90 13.52
N VAL A 200 2.06 12.38 14.69
CA VAL A 200 1.32 12.29 15.96
C VAL A 200 0.01 13.08 15.89
N GLU A 201 0.02 14.31 15.34
CA GLU A 201 -1.18 15.12 15.14
C GLU A 201 -2.23 14.39 14.28
N ARG A 202 -1.78 13.70 13.22
CA ARG A 202 -2.65 12.94 12.32
C ARG A 202 -3.23 11.67 12.94
N PHE A 203 -2.51 11.01 13.85
CA PHE A 203 -3.10 9.92 14.63
C PHE A 203 -4.14 10.44 15.62
N LEU A 204 -3.82 11.50 16.36
CA LEU A 204 -4.73 12.08 17.37
C LEU A 204 -6.01 12.65 16.74
N SER A 205 -5.97 13.09 15.48
CA SER A 205 -7.15 13.66 14.80
C SER A 205 -8.21 12.62 14.40
N VAL A 206 -7.87 11.32 14.40
CA VAL A 206 -8.78 10.25 13.97
C VAL A 206 -8.88 9.06 14.93
N SER A 207 -7.95 8.93 15.89
CA SER A 207 -7.87 7.77 16.78
C SER A 207 -8.81 7.89 17.97
N HIS A 208 -9.61 6.86 18.18
CA HIS A 208 -10.39 6.58 19.38
C HIS A 208 -9.65 5.63 20.33
N LEU A 209 -8.52 5.06 19.90
CA LEU A 209 -7.62 4.27 20.74
C LEU A 209 -6.46 5.11 21.31
N PRO A 210 -5.84 4.66 22.43
CA PRO A 210 -4.60 5.23 22.94
C PRO A 210 -3.51 5.33 21.86
N VAL A 211 -2.96 6.54 21.68
CA VAL A 211 -1.86 6.78 20.73
C VAL A 211 -0.50 6.49 21.38
N ILE A 212 0.36 5.75 20.66
CA ILE A 212 1.73 5.35 21.03
C ILE A 212 2.76 6.18 20.26
N VAL A 213 3.80 6.67 20.96
CA VAL A 213 4.94 7.36 20.33
C VAL A 213 6.28 6.88 20.92
N GLN A 214 7.13 6.29 20.06
CA GLN A 214 8.48 5.80 20.40
C GLN A 214 9.52 6.31 19.37
N PRO A 215 9.97 7.58 19.49
CA PRO A 215 10.85 8.19 18.51
C PRO A 215 12.32 7.73 18.66
N ASN A 216 13.12 7.91 17.61
CA ASN A 216 14.57 7.77 17.70
C ASN A 216 15.20 8.94 18.49
N ARG A 217 16.43 8.77 18.96
CA ARG A 217 17.25 9.85 19.54
C ARG A 217 17.79 10.79 18.44
N GLY A 218 16.87 11.41 17.70
CA GLY A 218 17.16 12.20 16.50
C GLY A 218 17.25 11.37 15.22
N ILE A 219 17.44 12.05 14.09
CA ILE A 219 17.66 11.42 12.80
C ILE A 219 19.07 10.80 12.81
N PRO A 220 19.25 9.51 12.45
CA PRO A 220 20.56 8.88 12.40
C PRO A 220 21.46 9.57 11.36
N THR A 221 22.67 9.95 11.75
CA THR A 221 23.73 10.35 10.83
C THR A 221 24.79 9.26 10.72
N PHE A 222 25.51 9.22 9.60
CA PHE A 222 26.60 8.27 9.40
C PHE A 222 27.94 9.00 9.52
N GLU A 223 28.67 8.72 10.59
CA GLU A 223 29.96 9.33 10.90
C GLU A 223 30.97 8.23 11.21
N ASP A 224 32.13 8.25 10.55
CA ASP A 224 33.24 7.28 10.73
C ASP A 224 32.83 5.80 10.69
N GLY A 225 31.90 5.43 9.80
CA GLY A 225 31.44 4.05 9.65
C GLY A 225 30.43 3.59 10.71
N LYS A 226 29.94 4.50 11.57
CA LYS A 226 28.98 4.21 12.64
C LYS A 226 27.74 5.10 12.51
N THR A 227 26.61 4.57 12.95
CA THR A 227 25.38 5.36 13.07
C THR A 227 25.42 6.17 14.37
N VAL A 228 25.33 7.50 14.25
CA VAL A 228 25.37 8.43 15.38
C VAL A 228 23.98 9.04 15.59
N TYR A 229 23.56 9.06 16.86
CA TYR A 229 22.33 9.70 17.32
C TYR A 229 22.71 10.88 18.22
N SER A 230 22.47 12.10 17.74
CA SER A 230 23.05 13.32 18.31
C SER A 230 22.15 14.08 19.27
N LEU A 231 20.87 13.70 19.41
CA LEU A 231 19.91 14.48 20.20
C LEU A 231 20.23 14.42 21.70
N SER A 232 20.20 15.57 22.37
CA SER A 232 20.35 15.64 23.83
C SER A 232 19.10 15.10 24.53
N VAL A 233 19.20 14.75 25.82
CA VAL A 233 18.04 14.34 26.62
C VAL A 233 17.02 15.48 26.70
N GLU A 234 17.48 16.71 26.90
CA GLU A 234 16.63 17.90 26.98
C GLU A 234 15.86 18.13 25.68
N ASP A 235 16.53 18.04 24.53
CA ASP A 235 15.91 18.22 23.21
C ASP A 235 14.97 17.09 22.83
N PHE A 236 15.19 15.89 23.37
CA PHE A 236 14.27 14.76 23.21
C PHE A 236 13.02 14.94 24.08
N MET A 237 13.18 15.41 25.31
CA MET A 237 12.07 15.51 26.27
C MET A 237 11.07 16.61 25.91
N ALA A 238 11.52 17.74 25.37
CA ALA A 238 10.62 18.87 25.10
C ALA A 238 9.43 18.51 24.17
N PRO A 239 9.63 17.87 23.00
CA PRO A 239 8.48 17.44 22.18
C PRO A 239 7.71 16.25 22.78
N MET A 240 8.36 15.37 23.55
CA MET A 240 7.65 14.28 24.24
C MET A 240 6.67 14.80 25.29
N GLU A 241 7.04 15.86 26.02
CA GLU A 241 6.13 16.54 26.94
C GLU A 241 4.96 17.19 26.21
N GLU A 242 5.21 17.77 25.04
CA GLU A 242 4.17 18.31 24.16
C GLU A 242 3.22 17.20 23.69
N PHE A 243 3.71 16.04 23.26
CA PHE A 243 2.88 14.91 22.86
C PHE A 243 1.94 14.42 23.97
N ILE A 244 2.45 14.34 25.20
CA ILE A 244 1.62 13.99 26.36
C ILE A 244 0.54 15.04 26.61
N GLN A 245 0.84 16.34 26.42
CA GLN A 245 -0.16 17.42 26.53
C GLN A 245 -1.20 17.37 25.40
N MET A 246 -0.80 16.92 24.21
CA MET A 246 -1.70 16.72 23.07
C MET A 246 -2.59 15.48 23.21
N GLY A 247 -2.34 14.60 24.18
CA GLY A 247 -3.17 13.42 24.45
C GLY A 247 -2.51 12.06 24.23
N VAL A 248 -1.21 12.01 23.89
CA VAL A 248 -0.48 10.74 23.77
C VAL A 248 -0.40 10.06 25.13
N SER A 249 -0.88 8.82 25.18
CA SER A 249 -1.03 8.03 26.41
C SER A 249 -0.04 6.88 26.52
N VAL A 250 0.71 6.55 25.47
CA VAL A 250 1.79 5.56 25.53
C VAL A 250 3.05 6.17 24.95
N VAL A 251 4.12 6.22 25.74
CA VAL A 251 5.39 6.86 25.35
C VAL A 251 6.56 5.96 25.63
N GLY A 252 7.58 5.99 24.78
CA GLY A 252 8.83 5.26 24.98
C GLY A 252 9.95 5.83 24.12
N GLY A 253 10.98 5.03 23.86
CA GLY A 253 12.06 5.39 22.95
C GLY A 253 12.40 4.24 22.01
N CYS A 254 12.92 4.58 20.83
CA CYS A 254 13.42 3.60 19.86
C CYS A 254 14.95 3.72 19.75
N CYS A 255 15.51 3.74 18.54
CA CYS A 255 16.95 3.63 18.33
C CYS A 255 17.71 4.84 18.91
N GLY A 256 18.82 4.54 19.58
CA GLY A 256 19.71 5.52 20.21
C GLY A 256 19.25 6.01 21.58
N THR A 257 18.03 5.69 22.02
CA THR A 257 17.56 6.00 23.38
C THR A 257 18.21 5.07 24.40
N THR A 258 18.47 5.59 25.60
CA THR A 258 19.14 4.88 26.70
C THR A 258 18.27 4.89 27.96
N PRO A 259 18.61 4.14 29.03
CA PRO A 259 17.86 4.18 30.29
C PRO A 259 17.66 5.57 30.90
N GLU A 260 18.53 6.54 30.57
CA GLU A 260 18.39 7.93 31.01
C GLU A 260 17.13 8.60 30.44
N PHE A 261 16.82 8.36 29.16
CA PHE A 261 15.61 8.89 28.51
C PHE A 261 14.36 8.27 29.12
N THR A 262 14.35 6.94 29.30
CA THR A 262 13.23 6.23 29.93
C THR A 262 13.02 6.69 31.37
N ALA A 263 14.08 6.98 32.14
CA ALA A 263 13.96 7.54 33.49
C ALA A 263 13.34 8.94 33.51
N ARG A 264 13.55 9.75 32.47
CA ARG A 264 12.87 11.04 32.32
C ARG A 264 11.39 10.87 31.96
N LEU A 265 11.07 9.97 31.03
CA LEU A 265 9.69 9.64 30.66
C LEU A 265 8.90 9.01 31.82
N ALA A 266 9.53 8.16 32.63
CA ALA A 266 8.92 7.49 33.78
C ALA A 266 8.30 8.47 34.80
N LYS A 267 8.77 9.72 34.85
CA LYS A 267 8.16 10.78 35.68
C LYS A 267 6.72 11.13 35.27
N PHE A 268 6.34 10.82 34.04
CA PHE A 268 4.98 11.02 33.53
C PHE A 268 4.09 9.80 33.71
N SER A 269 4.64 8.63 34.09
CA SER A 269 3.86 7.41 34.29
C SER A 269 2.66 7.66 35.22
N GLY A 270 1.47 7.22 34.80
CA GLY A 270 0.24 7.38 35.54
C GLY A 270 -0.40 8.78 35.46
N LYS A 271 0.25 9.77 34.83
CA LYS A 271 -0.33 11.10 34.59
C LYS A 271 -1.56 10.99 33.71
N GLU A 272 -2.63 11.69 34.06
CA GLU A 272 -3.83 11.73 33.24
C GLU A 272 -3.60 12.56 31.96
N VAL A 273 -4.14 12.09 30.84
CA VAL A 273 -4.09 12.77 29.55
C VAL A 273 -5.48 12.93 28.98
N GLU A 274 -5.70 14.05 28.33
CA GLU A 274 -6.93 14.36 27.59
C GLU A 274 -6.64 14.18 26.11
N GLN A 275 -6.99 13.00 25.58
CA GLN A 275 -6.89 12.73 24.15
C GLN A 275 -8.07 13.40 23.42
N PRO A 276 -7.84 14.00 22.24
CA PRO A 276 -8.93 14.42 21.37
C PRO A 276 -9.90 13.26 21.13
N GLU A 277 -11.20 13.56 21.18
CA GLU A 277 -12.27 12.60 20.87
C GLU A 277 -12.90 12.99 19.52
N PRO A 278 -12.34 12.53 18.38
CA PRO A 278 -12.90 12.83 17.07
C PRO A 278 -14.29 12.18 16.90
N ALA A 279 -15.06 12.71 15.95
CA ALA A 279 -16.35 12.12 15.61
C ALA A 279 -16.16 10.76 14.93
N PHE A 280 -16.97 9.78 15.31
CA PHE A 280 -16.98 8.48 14.63
C PHE A 280 -17.45 8.64 13.18
N GLU A 281 -16.58 8.27 12.24
CA GLU A 281 -16.85 8.30 10.81
C GLU A 281 -16.93 6.88 10.25
N THR A 282 -17.79 6.68 9.23
CA THR A 282 -17.76 5.46 8.42
C THR A 282 -16.65 5.62 7.38
N VAL A 283 -15.59 4.83 7.51
CA VAL A 283 -14.38 4.93 6.69
C VAL A 283 -14.07 3.58 6.05
N VAL A 284 -13.76 3.63 4.77
CA VAL A 284 -13.15 2.52 4.03
C VAL A 284 -11.83 2.98 3.42
N THR A 285 -10.91 2.04 3.21
CA THR A 285 -9.57 2.40 2.73
C THR A 285 -9.01 1.32 1.82
N SER A 286 -8.20 1.71 0.85
CA SER A 286 -7.13 0.86 0.33
C SER A 286 -5.88 1.05 1.22
N SER A 287 -4.71 0.63 0.75
CA SER A 287 -3.44 0.83 1.44
C SER A 287 -2.95 2.28 1.37
N THR A 288 -3.44 3.06 0.41
CA THR A 288 -2.97 4.42 0.09
C THR A 288 -4.07 5.48 0.01
N ARG A 289 -5.35 5.07 -0.10
CA ARG A 289 -6.50 5.97 -0.18
C ARG A 289 -7.48 5.73 0.95
N ARG A 290 -7.91 6.82 1.58
CA ARG A 290 -8.96 6.86 2.61
C ARG A 290 -10.21 7.52 2.03
N VAL A 291 -11.36 6.89 2.17
CA VAL A 291 -12.65 7.47 1.79
C VAL A 291 -13.57 7.49 3.01
N VAL A 292 -13.96 8.70 3.41
CA VAL A 292 -14.98 8.92 4.42
C VAL A 292 -16.33 8.90 3.73
N LEU A 293 -17.20 7.97 4.11
CA LEU A 293 -18.55 7.80 3.55
C LEU A 293 -19.54 8.80 4.14
N LYS A 294 -19.12 10.06 4.20
CA LYS A 294 -19.91 11.22 4.60
C LYS A 294 -20.16 12.08 3.36
N GLY A 295 -21.41 12.50 3.21
CA GLY A 295 -21.89 13.15 1.99
C GLY A 295 -22.07 12.13 0.85
N ALA A 296 -22.38 12.62 -0.34
CA ALA A 296 -22.60 11.77 -1.51
C ALA A 296 -21.28 11.26 -2.08
N ARG A 297 -21.01 9.95 -2.08
CA ARG A 297 -19.79 9.29 -2.59
C ARG A 297 -20.12 8.28 -3.68
N ILE A 298 -19.44 8.36 -4.82
CA ILE A 298 -19.77 7.52 -5.99
C ILE A 298 -19.11 6.15 -5.85
N CYS A 299 -19.92 5.08 -5.78
CA CYS A 299 -19.45 3.69 -5.86
C CYS A 299 -19.70 3.15 -7.27
N GLY A 300 -18.63 2.75 -7.97
CA GLY A 300 -18.68 2.27 -9.35
C GLY A 300 -19.25 0.85 -9.47
N GLU A 301 -20.35 0.67 -10.22
CA GLU A 301 -21.09 -0.60 -10.34
C GLU A 301 -20.62 -1.53 -11.48
N ARG A 302 -19.55 -1.19 -12.20
CA ARG A 302 -19.29 -1.85 -13.49
C ARG A 302 -18.60 -3.19 -13.39
N LEU A 303 -17.87 -3.46 -12.31
CA LEU A 303 -17.26 -4.76 -12.00
C LEU A 303 -18.30 -5.74 -11.44
N ASN A 304 -19.44 -5.84 -12.11
CA ASN A 304 -20.53 -6.76 -11.79
C ASN A 304 -21.03 -7.46 -13.07
N PRO A 305 -20.91 -8.80 -13.19
CA PRO A 305 -21.20 -9.53 -14.42
C PRO A 305 -22.69 -9.61 -14.76
N THR A 306 -23.58 -9.22 -13.85
CA THR A 306 -25.03 -9.26 -14.05
C THR A 306 -25.43 -8.40 -15.25
N GLY A 307 -25.93 -9.04 -16.31
CA GLY A 307 -26.32 -8.37 -17.56
C GLY A 307 -25.14 -7.89 -18.44
N LYS A 308 -23.87 -8.13 -18.05
CA LYS A 308 -22.68 -7.68 -18.76
C LYS A 308 -21.94 -8.85 -19.42
N LYS A 309 -22.23 -9.11 -20.71
CA LYS A 309 -21.66 -10.24 -21.47
C LYS A 309 -20.12 -10.27 -21.50
N LYS A 310 -19.50 -9.12 -21.79
CA LYS A 310 -18.03 -8.99 -21.89
C LYS A 310 -17.32 -9.34 -20.57
N LEU A 311 -17.78 -8.79 -19.44
CA LEU A 311 -17.23 -9.09 -18.13
C LEU A 311 -17.46 -10.54 -17.71
N LYS A 312 -18.65 -11.10 -18.00
CA LYS A 312 -18.91 -12.53 -17.77
C LYS A 312 -17.94 -13.43 -18.54
N GLU A 313 -17.69 -13.11 -19.82
CA GLU A 313 -16.72 -13.84 -20.63
C GLU A 313 -15.28 -13.68 -20.10
N ALA A 314 -14.91 -12.49 -19.64
CA ALA A 314 -13.60 -12.22 -19.03
C ALA A 314 -13.39 -13.08 -17.78
N LEU A 315 -14.36 -13.08 -16.85
CA LEU A 315 -14.31 -13.90 -15.64
C LEU A 315 -14.22 -15.41 -15.95
N LEU A 316 -14.99 -15.89 -16.93
CA LEU A 316 -14.95 -17.30 -17.38
C LEU A 316 -13.59 -17.68 -18.00
N LYS A 317 -12.93 -16.74 -18.67
CA LYS A 317 -11.59 -16.94 -19.27
C LYS A 317 -10.44 -16.65 -18.31
N GLY A 318 -10.72 -16.13 -17.11
CA GLY A 318 -9.70 -15.69 -16.15
C GLY A 318 -8.95 -14.42 -16.58
N ASP A 319 -9.53 -13.57 -17.42
CA ASP A 319 -8.95 -12.31 -17.89
C ASP A 319 -9.06 -11.23 -16.81
N MET A 320 -8.10 -11.22 -15.89
CA MET A 320 -8.00 -10.22 -14.81
C MET A 320 -7.63 -8.82 -15.32
N ASP A 321 -6.95 -8.74 -16.46
CA ASP A 321 -6.60 -7.47 -17.10
C ASP A 321 -7.86 -6.70 -17.53
N TYR A 322 -8.91 -7.40 -17.96
CA TYR A 322 -10.21 -6.78 -18.23
C TYR A 322 -10.78 -6.09 -16.98
N LEU A 323 -10.71 -6.75 -15.82
CA LEU A 323 -11.20 -6.18 -14.56
C LEU A 323 -10.36 -4.97 -14.15
N ALA A 324 -9.04 -5.07 -14.25
CA ALA A 324 -8.12 -3.95 -14.00
C ALA A 324 -8.43 -2.73 -14.88
N ARG A 325 -8.65 -2.92 -16.19
CA ARG A 325 -9.04 -1.84 -17.11
C ARG A 325 -10.38 -1.22 -16.76
N GLU A 326 -11.37 -2.03 -16.40
CA GLU A 326 -12.69 -1.52 -16.00
C GLU A 326 -12.62 -0.78 -14.64
N ALA A 327 -11.74 -1.19 -13.72
CA ALA A 327 -11.49 -0.48 -12.48
C ALA A 327 -10.91 0.92 -12.74
N ILE A 328 -9.85 0.99 -13.54
CA ILE A 328 -9.19 2.25 -13.93
C ILE A 328 -10.18 3.19 -14.63
N ALA A 329 -10.97 2.68 -15.59
CA ALA A 329 -11.94 3.49 -16.31
C ALA A 329 -13.01 4.10 -15.37
N GLN A 330 -13.40 3.37 -14.32
CA GLN A 330 -14.35 3.87 -13.33
C GLN A 330 -13.73 4.93 -12.41
N GLU A 331 -12.47 4.74 -11.98
CA GLU A 331 -11.72 5.74 -11.22
C GLU A 331 -11.63 7.06 -11.98
N GLU A 332 -11.24 7.01 -13.25
CA GLU A 332 -11.13 8.19 -14.11
C GLU A 332 -12.48 8.87 -14.35
N ALA A 333 -13.55 8.08 -14.38
CA ALA A 333 -14.91 8.60 -14.44
C ALA A 333 -15.38 9.19 -13.11
N GLY A 334 -14.57 9.17 -12.05
CA GLY A 334 -14.83 9.81 -10.77
C GLY A 334 -15.47 8.90 -9.73
N ALA A 335 -15.32 7.57 -9.85
CA ALA A 335 -15.62 6.67 -8.74
C ALA A 335 -14.65 6.94 -7.58
N GLU A 336 -15.17 6.84 -6.35
CA GLU A 336 -14.37 6.92 -5.12
C GLU A 336 -14.20 5.54 -4.48
N LEU A 337 -15.03 4.57 -4.87
CA LEU A 337 -14.97 3.17 -4.48
C LEU A 337 -15.45 2.29 -5.64
N LEU A 338 -15.10 1.01 -5.63
CA LEU A 338 -15.54 0.06 -6.66
C LEU A 338 -16.30 -1.11 -6.06
N ASP A 339 -17.48 -1.41 -6.62
CA ASP A 339 -18.26 -2.61 -6.34
C ASP A 339 -17.72 -3.78 -7.16
N LEU A 340 -17.14 -4.77 -6.49
CA LEU A 340 -16.54 -5.97 -7.10
C LEU A 340 -17.40 -7.19 -6.83
N ASN A 341 -18.10 -7.65 -7.86
CA ASN A 341 -18.89 -8.87 -7.87
C ASN A 341 -18.34 -9.84 -8.93
N VAL A 342 -18.12 -11.09 -8.55
CA VAL A 342 -17.63 -12.14 -9.49
C VAL A 342 -18.64 -13.27 -9.69
N GLY A 343 -19.89 -13.05 -9.28
CA GLY A 343 -20.98 -14.02 -9.31
C GLY A 343 -21.36 -14.45 -10.73
N VAL A 344 -20.76 -15.54 -11.19
CA VAL A 344 -21.08 -16.20 -12.46
C VAL A 344 -21.37 -17.67 -12.18
N PRO A 345 -22.55 -18.19 -12.59
CA PRO A 345 -22.86 -19.60 -12.40
C PRO A 345 -21.78 -20.52 -13.00
N GLY A 346 -21.30 -21.46 -12.20
CA GLY A 346 -20.28 -22.43 -12.59
C GLY A 346 -18.83 -22.02 -12.31
N LEU A 347 -18.58 -20.80 -11.80
CA LEU A 347 -17.27 -20.42 -11.28
C LEU A 347 -17.08 -20.83 -9.82
N ASP A 348 -15.83 -21.10 -9.45
CA ASP A 348 -15.40 -21.13 -8.05
C ASP A 348 -15.32 -19.68 -7.55
N GLU A 349 -16.44 -19.20 -7.02
CA GLU A 349 -16.60 -17.80 -6.62
C GLU A 349 -15.51 -17.35 -5.62
N PRO A 350 -15.18 -18.11 -4.55
CA PRO A 350 -14.05 -17.77 -3.67
C PRO A 350 -12.71 -17.61 -4.38
N ALA A 351 -12.29 -18.58 -5.20
CA ALA A 351 -11.00 -18.53 -5.87
C ALA A 351 -10.93 -17.44 -6.96
N VAL A 352 -12.06 -17.10 -7.57
CA VAL A 352 -12.14 -15.99 -8.54
C VAL A 352 -12.15 -14.65 -7.81
N MET A 353 -12.87 -14.53 -6.69
CA MET A 353 -12.94 -13.30 -5.90
C MET A 353 -11.57 -12.88 -5.38
N GLU A 354 -10.79 -13.83 -4.85
CA GLU A 354 -9.42 -13.57 -4.38
C GLU A 354 -8.54 -12.96 -5.49
N ARG A 355 -8.51 -13.60 -6.66
CA ARG A 355 -7.70 -13.13 -7.80
C ARG A 355 -8.20 -11.79 -8.35
N ALA A 356 -9.52 -11.61 -8.42
CA ALA A 356 -10.12 -10.38 -8.91
C ALA A 356 -9.84 -9.20 -7.97
N ALA A 357 -9.97 -9.40 -6.65
CA ALA A 357 -9.69 -8.37 -5.65
C ALA A 357 -8.21 -7.95 -5.69
N ALA A 358 -7.29 -8.91 -5.80
CA ALA A 358 -5.87 -8.64 -5.95
C ALA A 358 -5.56 -7.84 -7.23
N ALA A 359 -6.08 -8.28 -8.39
CA ALA A 359 -5.84 -7.62 -9.66
C ALA A 359 -6.42 -6.19 -9.70
N VAL A 360 -7.60 -5.98 -9.12
CA VAL A 360 -8.21 -4.64 -9.04
C VAL A 360 -7.44 -3.75 -8.08
N ALA A 361 -7.03 -4.26 -6.90
CA ALA A 361 -6.25 -3.48 -5.94
C ALA A 361 -4.83 -3.14 -6.42
N GLU A 362 -4.26 -3.92 -7.35
CA GLU A 362 -3.01 -3.56 -8.04
C GLU A 362 -3.22 -2.44 -9.08
N ALA A 363 -4.39 -2.42 -9.73
CA ALA A 363 -4.68 -1.52 -10.84
C ALA A 363 -5.12 -0.11 -10.41
N THR A 364 -5.66 0.05 -9.20
CA THR A 364 -6.20 1.32 -8.70
C THR A 364 -5.97 1.46 -7.19
N ASP A 365 -5.95 2.71 -6.71
CA ASP A 365 -5.90 3.00 -5.29
C ASP A 365 -7.29 3.06 -4.62
N LEU A 366 -8.37 2.84 -5.38
CA LEU A 366 -9.73 2.93 -4.83
C LEU A 366 -10.04 1.82 -3.80
N PRO A 367 -10.72 2.15 -2.69
CA PRO A 367 -11.29 1.14 -1.81
C PRO A 367 -12.29 0.22 -2.52
N LEU A 368 -12.33 -1.05 -2.10
CA LEU A 368 -13.21 -2.07 -2.71
C LEU A 368 -14.39 -2.40 -1.81
N GLN A 369 -15.57 -2.46 -2.45
CA GLN A 369 -16.75 -3.12 -1.93
C GLN A 369 -16.79 -4.55 -2.48
N ILE A 370 -16.55 -5.53 -1.61
CA ILE A 370 -16.58 -6.95 -1.95
C ILE A 370 -18.05 -7.40 -1.94
N ASP A 371 -18.60 -7.66 -3.13
CA ASP A 371 -20.00 -8.01 -3.35
C ASP A 371 -20.18 -9.51 -3.63
N SER A 372 -20.73 -10.23 -2.65
CA SER A 372 -21.08 -11.64 -2.75
C SER A 372 -22.14 -12.05 -1.73
N SER A 373 -22.93 -13.07 -2.08
CA SER A 373 -23.83 -13.76 -1.15
C SER A 373 -23.19 -14.99 -0.48
N ASP A 374 -22.00 -15.43 -0.92
CA ASP A 374 -21.27 -16.56 -0.33
C ASP A 374 -20.26 -16.04 0.73
N PRO A 375 -20.42 -16.38 2.02
CA PRO A 375 -19.47 -16.02 3.06
C PRO A 375 -18.03 -16.43 2.76
N LYS A 376 -17.81 -17.54 2.04
CA LYS A 376 -16.46 -17.98 1.65
C LYS A 376 -15.84 -17.05 0.61
N ALA A 377 -16.63 -16.55 -0.32
CA ALA A 377 -16.15 -15.59 -1.31
C ALA A 377 -15.88 -14.23 -0.68
N ILE A 378 -16.73 -13.79 0.25
CA ILE A 378 -16.50 -12.60 1.08
C ILE A 378 -15.15 -12.73 1.80
N GLU A 379 -14.94 -13.84 2.53
CA GLU A 379 -13.69 -14.09 3.28
C GLU A 379 -12.47 -14.07 2.35
N ALA A 380 -12.54 -14.76 1.21
CA ALA A 380 -11.46 -14.79 0.21
C ALA A 380 -11.12 -13.38 -0.33
N GLY A 381 -12.12 -12.51 -0.52
CA GLY A 381 -11.92 -11.13 -0.98
C GLY A 381 -11.35 -10.18 0.07
N ILE A 382 -11.62 -10.39 1.36
CA ILE A 382 -11.20 -9.47 2.44
C ILE A 382 -9.97 -9.92 3.23
N LEU A 383 -9.63 -11.22 3.21
CA LEU A 383 -8.50 -11.78 3.95
C LEU A 383 -7.19 -11.05 3.61
N LYS A 384 -6.87 -11.00 2.31
CA LYS A 384 -5.62 -10.41 1.77
C LYS A 384 -5.76 -8.93 1.40
N TYR A 385 -6.90 -8.33 1.71
CA TYR A 385 -7.15 -6.93 1.39
C TYR A 385 -6.32 -6.00 2.29
N SER A 386 -5.51 -5.13 1.68
CA SER A 386 -4.67 -4.15 2.38
C SER A 386 -5.45 -2.85 2.57
N GLY A 387 -6.12 -2.73 3.72
CA GLY A 387 -7.01 -1.62 4.05
C GLY A 387 -8.31 -2.08 4.73
N VAL A 388 -9.29 -1.19 4.83
CA VAL A 388 -10.62 -1.46 5.38
C VAL A 388 -11.61 -1.65 4.22
N PRO A 389 -12.04 -2.89 3.91
CA PRO A 389 -12.98 -3.16 2.83
C PRO A 389 -14.42 -2.88 3.25
N LEU A 390 -15.30 -2.70 2.28
CA LEU A 390 -16.75 -2.73 2.47
C LEU A 390 -17.31 -4.09 2.05
N VAL A 391 -18.03 -4.79 2.93
CA VAL A 391 -18.69 -6.05 2.60
C VAL A 391 -20.12 -5.77 2.15
N ASN A 392 -20.44 -6.15 0.91
CA ASN A 392 -21.79 -6.18 0.36
C ASN A 392 -22.19 -7.67 0.19
N SER A 393 -23.07 -8.22 1.02
CA SER A 393 -23.81 -7.57 2.11
C SER A 393 -24.23 -8.57 3.18
N VAL A 394 -24.84 -8.03 4.23
CA VAL A 394 -25.68 -8.77 5.16
C VAL A 394 -27.14 -8.37 4.93
N ASN A 395 -28.11 -9.16 5.41
CA ASN A 395 -29.52 -8.80 5.39
C ASN A 395 -30.18 -9.11 6.74
N GLY A 396 -31.49 -8.89 6.83
CA GLY A 396 -32.25 -9.07 8.06
C GLY A 396 -32.41 -10.52 8.54
N GLU A 397 -31.94 -11.52 7.80
CA GLU A 397 -32.01 -12.93 8.20
C GLU A 397 -30.90 -13.26 9.21
N GLY A 398 -31.29 -13.86 10.34
CA GLY A 398 -30.36 -14.24 11.42
C GLY A 398 -29.20 -15.12 10.94
N ALA A 399 -29.49 -16.11 10.09
CA ALA A 399 -28.47 -17.02 9.58
C ALA A 399 -27.41 -16.31 8.70
N VAL A 400 -27.80 -15.29 7.95
CA VAL A 400 -26.87 -14.50 7.12
C VAL A 400 -26.01 -13.60 8.00
N MET A 401 -26.63 -12.93 8.97
CA MET A 401 -25.90 -12.13 9.98
C MET A 401 -24.87 -12.97 10.74
N ASP A 402 -25.25 -14.18 11.17
CA ASP A 402 -24.41 -15.08 11.94
C ASP A 402 -23.24 -15.65 11.13
N ALA A 403 -23.35 -15.68 9.80
CA ALA A 403 -22.29 -16.09 8.91
C ALA A 403 -21.34 -14.93 8.54
N VAL A 404 -21.85 -13.71 8.35
CA VAL A 404 -21.09 -12.57 7.83
C VAL A 404 -20.46 -11.71 8.93
N PHE A 405 -21.17 -11.43 10.03
CA PHE A 405 -20.63 -10.57 11.09
C PHE A 405 -19.33 -11.08 11.74
N PRO A 406 -19.11 -12.39 11.96
CA PRO A 406 -17.82 -12.89 12.41
C PRO A 406 -16.68 -12.48 11.47
N LEU A 407 -16.89 -12.55 10.16
CA LEU A 407 -15.89 -12.15 9.15
C LEU A 407 -15.63 -10.64 9.21
N VAL A 408 -16.70 -9.84 9.26
CA VAL A 408 -16.61 -8.37 9.38
C VAL A 408 -15.83 -7.97 10.63
N LYS A 409 -16.11 -8.61 11.77
CA LYS A 409 -15.39 -8.37 13.02
C LYS A 409 -13.93 -8.79 12.93
N LYS A 410 -13.65 -10.01 12.45
CA LYS A 410 -12.31 -10.60 12.36
C LYS A 410 -11.38 -9.79 11.47
N TYR A 411 -11.83 -9.42 10.27
CA TYR A 411 -11.00 -8.77 9.26
C TYR A 411 -11.08 -7.24 9.24
N GLY A 412 -11.82 -6.65 10.18
CA GLY A 412 -11.89 -5.21 10.35
C GLY A 412 -12.69 -4.47 9.26
N ALA A 413 -13.67 -5.11 8.63
CA ALA A 413 -14.44 -4.53 7.53
C ALA A 413 -15.57 -3.59 8.01
N VAL A 414 -16.05 -2.75 7.09
CA VAL A 414 -17.38 -2.12 7.14
C VAL A 414 -18.38 -3.05 6.44
N VAL A 415 -19.65 -3.06 6.85
CA VAL A 415 -20.67 -3.93 6.25
C VAL A 415 -21.89 -3.15 5.79
N LEU A 416 -22.42 -3.49 4.62
CA LEU A 416 -23.68 -3.00 4.09
C LEU A 416 -24.82 -3.95 4.45
N GLY A 417 -25.82 -3.46 5.18
CA GLY A 417 -27.03 -4.19 5.55
C GLY A 417 -28.19 -3.87 4.64
N LEU A 418 -28.72 -4.87 3.94
CA LEU A 418 -29.90 -4.74 3.09
C LEU A 418 -31.18 -4.83 3.93
N THR A 419 -32.10 -3.86 3.79
CA THR A 419 -33.40 -3.90 4.47
C THR A 419 -34.38 -4.89 3.83
N MET A 420 -34.01 -6.16 3.80
CA MET A 420 -34.83 -7.29 3.37
C MET A 420 -34.60 -8.49 4.28
N ASP A 421 -35.51 -9.45 4.24
CA ASP A 421 -35.32 -10.75 4.86
C ASP A 421 -35.96 -11.87 4.01
N ARG A 422 -36.19 -13.04 4.61
CA ARG A 422 -36.82 -14.21 3.97
C ARG A 422 -38.16 -13.92 3.29
N ASN A 423 -38.87 -12.87 3.71
CA ASN A 423 -40.13 -12.45 3.11
C ASN A 423 -39.94 -11.47 1.93
N GLY A 424 -38.70 -11.18 1.55
CA GLY A 424 -38.32 -10.22 0.53
C GLY A 424 -38.17 -8.80 1.08
N VAL A 425 -38.31 -7.82 0.19
CA VAL A 425 -38.20 -6.39 0.52
C VAL A 425 -39.53 -5.91 1.11
N PRO A 426 -39.54 -5.32 2.33
CA PRO A 426 -40.75 -4.78 2.90
C PRO A 426 -41.35 -3.63 2.07
N ARG A 427 -42.66 -3.49 2.17
CA ARG A 427 -43.43 -2.53 1.36
C ARG A 427 -43.45 -1.14 1.97
N THR A 428 -43.31 -1.01 3.29
CA THR A 428 -43.34 0.29 3.96
C THR A 428 -41.95 0.72 4.43
N ALA A 429 -41.72 2.03 4.50
CA ALA A 429 -40.49 2.59 5.05
C ALA A 429 -40.27 2.19 6.51
N GLU A 430 -41.35 2.11 7.30
CA GLU A 430 -41.32 1.72 8.71
C GLU A 430 -40.84 0.28 8.91
N GLU A 431 -41.31 -0.67 8.09
CA GLU A 431 -40.84 -2.06 8.16
C GLU A 431 -39.36 -2.18 7.75
N ARG A 432 -38.91 -1.38 6.77
CA ARG A 432 -37.49 -1.33 6.38
C ARG A 432 -36.63 -0.77 7.52
N LEU A 433 -37.11 0.25 8.22
CA LEU A 433 -36.46 0.79 9.41
C LEU A 433 -36.31 -0.29 10.50
N GLN A 434 -37.35 -1.08 10.76
CA GLN A 434 -37.29 -2.17 11.74
C GLN A 434 -36.22 -3.22 11.39
N ILE A 435 -36.07 -3.56 10.10
CA ILE A 435 -35.00 -4.46 9.65
C ILE A 435 -33.63 -3.81 9.87
N ALA A 436 -33.48 -2.52 9.55
CA ALA A 436 -32.23 -1.79 9.78
C ALA A 436 -31.84 -1.78 11.27
N GLU A 437 -32.79 -1.49 12.17
CA GLU A 437 -32.58 -1.53 13.63
C GLU A 437 -32.17 -2.93 14.11
N ARG A 438 -32.77 -3.98 13.55
CA ARG A 438 -32.41 -5.38 13.84
C ARG A 438 -30.97 -5.70 13.42
N ILE A 439 -30.58 -5.29 12.20
CA ILE A 439 -29.21 -5.48 11.70
C ILE A 439 -28.21 -4.76 12.60
N LEU A 440 -28.49 -3.50 12.98
CA LEU A 440 -27.61 -2.71 13.84
C LEU A 440 -27.47 -3.34 15.23
N SER A 441 -28.59 -3.75 15.84
CA SER A 441 -28.58 -4.39 17.16
C SER A 441 -27.78 -5.68 17.13
N ARG A 442 -27.94 -6.52 16.09
CA ARG A 442 -27.18 -7.75 15.94
C ARG A 442 -25.69 -7.48 15.69
N ALA A 443 -25.34 -6.46 14.91
CA ALA A 443 -23.94 -6.06 14.70
C ALA A 443 -23.27 -5.64 16.02
N GLU A 444 -23.98 -4.89 16.87
CA GLU A 444 -23.50 -4.49 18.20
C GLU A 444 -23.23 -5.71 19.12
N GLU A 445 -24.06 -6.76 19.05
CA GLU A 445 -23.84 -8.02 19.79
C GLU A 445 -22.54 -8.72 19.38
N TYR A 446 -22.10 -8.58 18.12
CA TYR A 446 -20.79 -9.05 17.64
C TYR A 446 -19.63 -8.06 17.92
N GLY A 447 -19.90 -6.96 18.61
CA GLY A 447 -18.92 -5.91 18.88
C GLY A 447 -18.52 -5.10 17.65
N ILE A 448 -19.43 -4.99 16.66
CA ILE A 448 -19.29 -4.13 15.49
C ILE A 448 -20.03 -2.81 15.79
N PRO A 449 -19.33 -1.68 15.93
CA PRO A 449 -19.95 -0.39 16.22
C PRO A 449 -20.76 0.13 15.04
N ARG A 450 -21.79 0.96 15.32
CA ARG A 450 -22.71 1.51 14.30
C ARG A 450 -22.03 2.20 13.13
N HIS A 451 -20.93 2.92 13.36
CA HIS A 451 -20.21 3.63 12.28
C HIS A 451 -19.53 2.67 11.28
N ARG A 452 -19.47 1.36 11.58
CA ARG A 452 -19.03 0.29 10.65
C ARG A 452 -20.18 -0.43 9.96
N VAL A 453 -21.43 0.03 10.13
CA VAL A 453 -22.61 -0.51 9.47
C VAL A 453 -23.25 0.57 8.60
N MET A 454 -23.44 0.25 7.33
CA MET A 454 -24.22 1.03 6.38
C MET A 454 -25.54 0.30 6.09
N ILE A 455 -26.54 1.02 5.61
CA ILE A 455 -27.84 0.43 5.29
C ILE A 455 -28.26 0.74 3.86
N ASP A 456 -28.57 -0.29 3.09
CA ASP A 456 -29.25 -0.16 1.80
C ASP A 456 -30.75 -0.37 2.00
N THR A 457 -31.53 0.66 1.68
CA THR A 457 -33.00 0.63 1.85
C THR A 457 -33.73 -0.03 0.68
N LEU A 458 -32.99 -0.49 -0.32
CA LEU A 458 -33.41 -1.18 -1.53
C LEU A 458 -34.36 -0.36 -2.42
N VAL A 459 -34.10 -0.42 -3.73
CA VAL A 459 -34.94 0.18 -4.75
C VAL A 459 -35.65 -0.91 -5.53
N LEU A 460 -36.98 -0.82 -5.60
CA LEU A 460 -37.79 -1.67 -6.47
C LEU A 460 -38.09 -0.94 -7.79
N THR A 461 -38.44 -1.71 -8.82
CA THR A 461 -38.62 -1.18 -10.18
C THR A 461 -39.91 -0.35 -10.28
N ALA A 462 -39.81 0.88 -10.78
CA ALA A 462 -40.96 1.77 -10.89
C ALA A 462 -42.01 1.27 -11.91
N SER A 463 -41.61 0.40 -12.84
CA SER A 463 -42.51 -0.23 -13.83
C SER A 463 -43.52 -1.18 -13.20
N ALA A 464 -43.15 -1.87 -12.11
CA ALA A 464 -43.99 -2.88 -11.46
C ALA A 464 -44.56 -2.41 -10.13
N GLU A 465 -43.76 -1.67 -9.35
CA GLU A 465 -44.05 -1.35 -7.95
C GLU A 465 -43.92 0.17 -7.68
N GLN A 466 -44.49 0.99 -8.56
CA GLN A 466 -44.34 2.46 -8.55
C GLN A 466 -44.58 3.13 -7.19
N PRO A 467 -45.60 2.75 -6.38
CA PRO A 467 -45.80 3.35 -5.05
C PRO A 467 -44.61 3.15 -4.10
N LEU A 468 -43.89 2.03 -4.25
CA LEU A 468 -42.78 1.66 -3.36
C LEU A 468 -41.52 2.50 -3.59
N VAL A 469 -41.42 3.21 -4.71
CA VAL A 469 -40.32 4.14 -4.99
C VAL A 469 -40.30 5.29 -3.96
N LYS A 470 -41.47 5.80 -3.58
CA LYS A 470 -41.58 6.84 -2.54
C LYS A 470 -41.24 6.30 -1.15
N GLU A 471 -41.60 5.05 -0.88
CA GLU A 471 -41.27 4.37 0.38
C GLU A 471 -39.76 4.18 0.52
N THR A 472 -39.01 3.91 -0.57
CA THR A 472 -37.54 3.91 -0.53
C THR A 472 -36.97 5.26 -0.09
N LEU A 473 -37.45 6.37 -0.66
CA LEU A 473 -36.98 7.71 -0.27
C LEU A 473 -37.30 8.02 1.19
N LYS A 474 -38.51 7.67 1.64
CA LYS A 474 -38.91 7.82 3.05
C LYS A 474 -38.04 6.96 3.97
N ALA A 475 -37.74 5.72 3.58
CA ALA A 475 -36.88 4.81 4.32
C ALA A 475 -35.46 5.36 4.46
N LEU A 476 -34.89 5.96 3.40
CA LEU A 476 -33.57 6.63 3.49
C LEU A 476 -33.56 7.67 4.61
N SER A 477 -34.56 8.57 4.64
CA SER A 477 -34.63 9.61 5.65
C SER A 477 -34.79 9.04 7.07
N LEU A 478 -35.60 7.99 7.24
CA LEU A 478 -35.77 7.33 8.53
C LEU A 478 -34.49 6.64 9.00
N VAL A 479 -33.82 5.89 8.13
CA VAL A 479 -32.58 5.17 8.44
C VAL A 479 -31.43 6.12 8.75
N ARG A 480 -31.36 7.28 8.07
CA ARG A 480 -30.37 8.31 8.38
C ARG A 480 -30.50 8.86 9.80
N ASN A 481 -31.71 8.89 10.36
CA ASN A 481 -31.93 9.30 11.76
C ASN A 481 -31.35 8.29 12.78
N LEU A 482 -30.97 7.08 12.35
CA LEU A 482 -30.25 6.12 13.19
C LEU A 482 -28.75 6.45 13.32
N GLY A 483 -28.25 7.45 12.59
CA GLY A 483 -26.85 7.88 12.60
C GLY A 483 -25.92 7.06 11.70
N VAL A 484 -26.47 6.29 10.76
CA VAL A 484 -25.71 5.41 9.85
C VAL A 484 -25.70 5.96 8.43
N GLN A 485 -24.67 5.63 7.65
CA GLN A 485 -24.60 5.96 6.23
C GLN A 485 -25.49 5.02 5.42
N THR A 486 -25.97 5.48 4.27
CA THR A 486 -26.88 4.73 3.41
C THR A 486 -26.31 4.51 2.00
N ALA A 487 -26.71 3.41 1.38
CA ALA A 487 -26.38 3.11 -0.01
C ALA A 487 -27.64 2.79 -0.80
N LEU A 488 -27.57 2.90 -2.13
CA LEU A 488 -28.61 2.41 -3.04
C LEU A 488 -28.01 2.06 -4.40
N GLY A 489 -28.45 0.93 -4.97
CA GLY A 489 -28.35 0.65 -6.41
C GLY A 489 -29.34 1.51 -7.21
N VAL A 490 -28.91 2.70 -7.63
CA VAL A 490 -29.80 3.73 -8.22
C VAL A 490 -30.42 3.27 -9.54
N SER A 491 -29.67 2.49 -10.32
CA SER A 491 -30.06 1.98 -11.64
C SER A 491 -31.29 1.05 -11.63
N ASN A 492 -31.68 0.53 -10.45
CA ASN A 492 -32.76 -0.44 -10.30
C ASN A 492 -34.16 0.18 -10.52
N VAL A 493 -34.33 1.49 -10.25
CA VAL A 493 -35.63 2.17 -10.33
C VAL A 493 -36.23 2.12 -11.74
N SER A 494 -35.39 2.10 -12.78
CA SER A 494 -35.80 2.27 -14.18
C SER A 494 -35.96 0.98 -14.97
N PHE A 495 -35.73 -0.19 -14.37
CA PHE A 495 -35.87 -1.45 -15.10
C PHE A 495 -37.27 -1.60 -15.71
N GLY A 496 -37.33 -1.94 -17.00
CA GLY A 496 -38.58 -2.11 -17.76
C GLY A 496 -39.20 -0.80 -18.29
N LEU A 497 -38.59 0.37 -18.08
CA LEU A 497 -39.09 1.66 -18.59
C LEU A 497 -38.20 2.22 -19.72
N PRO A 498 -38.77 2.98 -20.68
CA PRO A 498 -38.01 3.72 -21.68
C PRO A 498 -37.27 4.91 -21.05
N ASP A 499 -36.23 5.40 -21.73
CA ASP A 499 -35.44 6.57 -21.30
C ASP A 499 -34.98 6.52 -19.83
N ARG A 500 -34.42 5.35 -19.47
CA ARG A 500 -33.87 5.06 -18.15
C ARG A 500 -32.95 6.15 -17.60
N PRO A 501 -32.04 6.77 -18.39
CA PRO A 501 -31.15 7.81 -17.88
C PRO A 501 -31.88 9.03 -17.32
N ARG A 502 -33.01 9.46 -17.91
CA ARG A 502 -33.80 10.56 -17.34
C ARG A 502 -34.40 10.19 -15.99
N LEU A 503 -34.97 8.98 -15.87
CA LEU A 503 -35.57 8.51 -14.63
C LEU A 503 -34.53 8.32 -13.51
N ASN A 504 -33.40 7.69 -13.84
CA ASN A 504 -32.31 7.46 -12.89
C ASN A 504 -31.78 8.77 -12.31
N ARG A 505 -31.58 9.82 -13.12
CA ARG A 505 -31.11 11.14 -12.64
C ARG A 505 -32.11 11.84 -11.74
N ALA A 506 -33.39 11.83 -12.11
CA ALA A 506 -34.44 12.43 -11.28
C ALA A 506 -34.55 11.70 -9.94
N PHE A 507 -34.48 10.37 -9.96
CA PHE A 507 -34.50 9.56 -8.74
C PHE A 507 -33.23 9.76 -7.90
N LEU A 508 -32.05 9.81 -8.52
CA LEU A 508 -30.79 10.08 -7.84
C LEU A 508 -30.84 11.39 -7.06
N ALA A 509 -31.24 12.50 -7.71
CA ALA A 509 -31.35 13.79 -7.04
C ALA A 509 -32.31 13.74 -5.84
N ALA A 510 -33.45 13.06 -6.00
CA ALA A 510 -34.41 12.87 -4.90
C ALA A 510 -33.85 11.99 -3.77
N ALA A 511 -33.10 10.94 -4.10
CA ALA A 511 -32.47 10.04 -3.13
C ALA A 511 -31.36 10.73 -2.34
N LEU A 512 -30.51 11.52 -3.01
CA LEU A 512 -29.48 12.34 -2.37
C LEU A 512 -30.11 13.31 -1.36
N GLN A 513 -31.17 14.02 -1.77
CA GLN A 513 -31.92 14.90 -0.87
C GLN A 513 -32.58 14.16 0.30
N ALA A 514 -33.00 12.91 0.10
CA ALA A 514 -33.60 12.07 1.13
C ALA A 514 -32.56 11.47 2.10
N GLY A 515 -31.26 11.61 1.80
CA GLY A 515 -30.15 11.19 2.65
C GLY A 515 -29.36 10.00 2.13
N LEU A 516 -29.38 9.72 0.83
CA LEU A 516 -28.46 8.77 0.19
C LEU A 516 -27.01 9.30 0.27
N THR A 517 -26.10 8.52 0.86
CA THR A 517 -24.68 8.89 0.95
C THR A 517 -23.78 8.12 0.00
N MET A 518 -24.17 6.93 -0.46
CA MET A 518 -23.36 6.16 -1.40
C MET A 518 -24.22 5.60 -2.55
N PRO A 519 -24.43 6.39 -3.62
CA PRO A 519 -24.99 5.83 -4.85
C PRO A 519 -24.05 4.78 -5.46
N ILE A 520 -24.55 3.55 -5.60
CA ILE A 520 -23.94 2.52 -6.44
C ILE A 520 -24.50 2.71 -7.84
N MET A 521 -23.63 3.13 -8.77
CA MET A 521 -24.03 3.59 -10.10
C MET A 521 -22.88 3.49 -11.10
N ASN A 522 -23.18 3.65 -12.39
CA ASN A 522 -22.17 3.76 -13.43
C ASN A 522 -21.52 5.16 -13.43
N PRO A 523 -20.25 5.31 -13.04
CA PRO A 523 -19.59 6.62 -12.98
C PRO A 523 -19.33 7.22 -14.37
N MET A 524 -19.30 6.37 -15.41
CA MET A 524 -19.09 6.79 -16.81
C MET A 524 -20.33 7.45 -17.42
N ASP A 525 -21.49 7.39 -16.75
CA ASP A 525 -22.63 8.24 -17.10
C ASP A 525 -22.38 9.65 -16.55
N GLY A 526 -21.79 10.51 -17.39
CA GLY A 526 -21.37 11.86 -17.00
C GLY A 526 -22.51 12.74 -16.47
N GLU A 527 -23.75 12.46 -16.84
CA GLU A 527 -24.93 13.19 -16.37
C GLU A 527 -25.39 12.70 -14.98
N MET A 528 -25.28 11.40 -14.72
CA MET A 528 -25.49 10.86 -13.37
C MET A 528 -24.40 11.37 -12.42
N SER A 529 -23.13 11.29 -12.82
CA SER A 529 -22.01 11.81 -12.02
C SER A 529 -22.16 13.32 -11.81
N GLY A 530 -22.54 14.08 -12.85
CA GLY A 530 -22.83 15.50 -12.74
C GLY A 530 -23.96 15.84 -11.77
N THR A 531 -24.96 14.96 -11.63
CA THR A 531 -26.01 15.13 -10.62
C THR A 531 -25.44 15.04 -9.20
N VAL A 532 -24.48 14.14 -8.95
CA VAL A 532 -23.79 14.02 -7.65
C VAL A 532 -22.95 15.26 -7.36
N TYR A 533 -22.11 15.69 -8.30
CA TYR A 533 -21.28 16.88 -8.11
C TYR A 533 -22.14 18.15 -7.93
N ALA A 534 -23.20 18.32 -8.71
CA ALA A 534 -24.14 19.42 -8.53
C ALA A 534 -24.83 19.37 -7.16
N PHE A 535 -25.22 18.18 -6.70
CA PHE A 535 -25.77 18.01 -5.36
C PHE A 535 -24.76 18.40 -4.27
N ARG A 536 -23.48 18.03 -4.41
CA ARG A 536 -22.43 18.42 -3.43
C ARG A 536 -22.32 19.93 -3.31
N VAL A 537 -22.39 20.68 -4.42
CA VAL A 537 -22.44 22.15 -4.40
C VAL A 537 -23.69 22.64 -3.67
N LEU A 538 -24.86 22.13 -4.04
CA LEU A 538 -26.15 22.59 -3.49
C LEU A 538 -26.34 22.26 -2.01
N SER A 539 -25.74 21.18 -1.54
CA SER A 539 -25.76 20.73 -0.14
C SER A 539 -24.64 21.35 0.71
N GLY A 540 -23.67 22.01 0.09
CA GLY A 540 -22.49 22.58 0.75
C GLY A 540 -21.41 21.55 1.09
N GLU A 541 -21.45 20.36 0.49
CA GLU A 541 -20.40 19.33 0.61
C GLU A 541 -19.16 19.66 -0.23
N ASP A 542 -19.31 20.47 -1.29
CA ASP A 542 -18.22 20.99 -2.12
C ASP A 542 -18.01 22.48 -1.79
N GLU A 543 -17.16 22.75 -0.81
CA GLU A 543 -16.86 24.11 -0.34
C GLU A 543 -16.19 24.91 -1.45
N GLY A 544 -16.75 26.09 -1.78
CA GLY A 544 -16.26 26.90 -2.89
C GLY A 544 -16.57 26.34 -4.29
N ALA A 545 -17.27 25.21 -4.39
CA ALA A 545 -17.53 24.48 -5.63
C ALA A 545 -16.24 24.06 -6.37
N GLU A 546 -15.15 23.79 -5.66
CA GLU A 546 -13.84 23.50 -6.24
C GLU A 546 -13.85 22.22 -7.08
N ASP A 547 -14.44 21.14 -6.57
CA ASP A 547 -14.56 19.87 -7.29
C ASP A 547 -15.42 20.05 -8.55
N TYR A 548 -16.54 20.74 -8.42
CA TYR A 548 -17.44 21.03 -9.53
C TYR A 548 -16.76 21.89 -10.60
N ILE A 549 -16.08 22.97 -10.21
CA ILE A 549 -15.39 23.88 -11.14
C ILE A 549 -14.24 23.15 -11.83
N SER A 550 -13.40 22.41 -11.11
CA SER A 550 -12.28 21.68 -11.71
C SER A 550 -12.74 20.71 -12.82
N ARG A 551 -13.93 20.13 -12.65
CA ARG A 551 -14.51 19.17 -13.59
C ARG A 551 -15.25 19.82 -14.75
N TYR A 552 -15.90 20.97 -14.56
CA TYR A 552 -16.80 21.57 -15.54
C TYR A 552 -16.38 22.96 -16.08
N ALA A 553 -15.33 23.60 -15.55
CA ALA A 553 -14.89 24.94 -16.00
C ALA A 553 -14.49 25.00 -17.49
N GLY A 554 -14.06 23.87 -18.08
CA GLY A 554 -13.75 23.76 -19.51
C GLY A 554 -14.93 23.36 -20.40
N ALA A 555 -16.11 23.07 -19.83
CA ALA A 555 -17.29 22.59 -20.56
C ALA A 555 -18.14 23.74 -21.13
N SER A 556 -17.50 24.82 -21.60
CA SER A 556 -18.20 26.00 -22.12
C SER A 556 -18.88 25.71 -23.48
N ASN A 557 -20.21 25.70 -23.48
CA ASN A 557 -21.12 26.05 -24.58
C ASN A 557 -20.89 25.39 -25.96
N ALA A 558 -21.20 24.10 -26.09
CA ALA A 558 -21.71 23.57 -27.36
C ALA A 558 -23.25 23.58 -27.32
N PRO A 559 -23.97 24.11 -28.34
CA PRO A 559 -25.42 24.05 -28.38
C PRO A 559 -25.90 22.59 -28.34
N LEU A 560 -27.07 22.37 -27.73
CA LEU A 560 -27.84 21.11 -27.72
C LEU A 560 -28.01 20.54 -29.15
N ALA A 561 -27.00 19.84 -29.65
CA ALA A 561 -27.08 18.98 -30.82
C ALA A 561 -27.04 17.53 -30.32
N ALA A 562 -27.87 16.70 -30.96
CA ALA A 562 -28.22 15.34 -30.59
C ALA A 562 -27.09 14.53 -29.94
N ALA A 563 -27.44 13.84 -28.84
CA ALA A 563 -26.58 12.92 -28.10
C ALA A 563 -25.67 12.12 -29.06
N PRO A 564 -24.33 12.18 -28.90
CA PRO A 564 -23.47 11.31 -29.68
C PRO A 564 -23.83 9.87 -29.31
N LYS A 565 -24.05 9.03 -30.33
CA LYS A 565 -24.11 7.58 -30.13
C LYS A 565 -22.82 7.18 -29.41
N VAL A 566 -22.96 6.72 -28.17
CA VAL A 566 -21.87 6.10 -27.42
C VAL A 566 -21.38 4.91 -28.24
N SER A 567 -20.22 5.03 -28.88
CA SER A 567 -19.50 3.87 -29.38
C SER A 567 -18.91 3.15 -28.17
N GLU A 568 -19.12 1.85 -28.08
CA GLU A 568 -18.61 0.99 -26.99
C GLU A 568 -17.08 0.79 -27.03
N THR A 569 -16.30 1.74 -27.56
CA THR A 569 -14.86 1.53 -27.84
C THR A 569 -13.96 2.74 -27.56
N ALA A 570 -14.44 3.82 -26.96
CA ALA A 570 -13.55 4.90 -26.56
C ALA A 570 -13.06 4.68 -25.11
N SER A 571 -12.06 3.82 -24.94
CA SER A 571 -11.15 3.98 -23.80
C SER A 571 -10.49 5.37 -23.91
N PRO A 572 -10.20 6.07 -22.80
CA PRO A 572 -9.41 7.28 -22.88
C PRO A 572 -8.09 6.94 -23.58
N VAL A 573 -7.77 7.66 -24.66
CA VAL A 573 -6.56 7.43 -25.44
C VAL A 573 -5.40 8.02 -24.65
N PHE A 574 -4.69 7.17 -23.89
CA PHE A 574 -3.46 7.57 -23.22
C PHE A 574 -2.37 7.79 -24.26
N THR A 575 -1.51 8.79 -24.03
CA THR A 575 -0.21 8.80 -24.70
C THR A 575 0.67 7.73 -24.08
N LEU A 576 1.66 7.23 -24.81
CA LEU A 576 2.63 6.27 -24.27
C LEU A 576 3.32 6.81 -23.00
N SER A 577 3.60 8.12 -22.96
CA SER A 577 4.16 8.79 -21.77
C SER A 577 3.25 8.63 -20.54
N GLU A 578 1.95 8.87 -20.69
CA GLU A 578 0.99 8.78 -19.59
C GLU A 578 0.77 7.34 -19.15
N ALA A 579 0.72 6.39 -20.08
CA ALA A 579 0.61 4.97 -19.78
C ALA A 579 1.81 4.48 -18.95
N VAL A 580 3.03 4.91 -19.29
CA VAL A 580 4.23 4.60 -18.51
C VAL A 580 4.20 5.27 -17.14
N ARG A 581 3.89 6.57 -17.07
CA ARG A 581 3.83 7.31 -15.80
C ARG A 581 2.84 6.71 -14.80
N ARG A 582 1.75 6.12 -15.30
CA ARG A 582 0.70 5.46 -14.50
C ARG A 582 0.93 3.97 -14.30
N GLY A 583 2.04 3.40 -14.77
CA GLY A 583 2.35 1.99 -14.58
C GLY A 583 1.49 1.00 -15.36
N ARG A 584 0.98 1.40 -16.52
CA ARG A 584 0.03 0.60 -17.32
C ARG A 584 0.76 -0.29 -18.31
N LYS A 585 1.15 -1.48 -17.88
CA LYS A 585 1.90 -2.47 -18.68
C LYS A 585 1.26 -2.77 -20.04
N GLY A 586 -0.02 -3.14 -20.05
CA GLY A 586 -0.74 -3.53 -21.27
C GLY A 586 -0.92 -2.38 -22.27
N GLU A 587 -1.26 -1.18 -21.77
CA GLU A 587 -1.40 0.02 -22.61
C GLU A 587 -0.06 0.52 -23.12
N ALA A 588 0.98 0.51 -22.28
CA ALA A 588 2.34 0.89 -22.68
C ALA A 588 2.83 0.00 -23.83
N ARG A 589 2.53 -1.31 -23.80
CA ARG A 589 2.85 -2.22 -24.91
C ARG A 589 2.15 -1.80 -26.22
N ALA A 590 0.82 -1.66 -26.19
CA ALA A 590 0.02 -1.34 -27.37
C ALA A 590 0.35 0.04 -27.95
N LEU A 591 0.49 1.06 -27.10
CA LEU A 591 0.84 2.42 -27.51
C LEU A 591 2.27 2.51 -28.05
N THR A 592 3.18 1.65 -27.58
CA THR A 592 4.53 1.56 -28.18
C THR A 592 4.46 1.03 -29.61
N GLU A 593 3.60 0.04 -29.90
CA GLU A 593 3.40 -0.47 -31.26
C GLU A 593 2.82 0.59 -32.20
N GLU A 594 1.91 1.44 -31.70
CA GLU A 594 1.31 2.56 -32.44
C GLU A 594 2.34 3.66 -32.73
N GLU A 595 3.09 4.11 -31.72
CA GLU A 595 4.14 5.13 -31.87
C GLU A 595 5.23 4.68 -32.88
N LEU A 596 5.51 3.38 -32.95
CA LEU A 596 6.45 2.78 -33.90
C LEU A 596 5.95 2.77 -35.36
N GLN A 597 4.69 3.10 -35.63
CA GLN A 597 4.21 3.29 -37.00
C GLN A 597 4.71 4.60 -37.60
N GLU A 598 4.95 5.62 -36.77
CA GLU A 598 5.31 6.97 -37.20
C GLU A 598 6.73 7.39 -36.79
N LYS A 599 7.26 6.84 -35.70
CA LYS A 599 8.56 7.20 -35.12
C LYS A 599 9.56 6.06 -35.19
N ALA A 600 10.85 6.39 -35.34
CA ALA A 600 11.89 5.38 -35.20
C ALA A 600 11.95 4.91 -33.72
N PRO A 601 12.32 3.65 -33.45
CA PRO A 601 12.39 3.13 -32.08
C PRO A 601 13.17 4.03 -31.11
N MET A 602 14.26 4.65 -31.56
CA MET A 602 15.04 5.55 -30.72
C MET A 602 14.37 6.89 -30.41
N ASP A 603 13.51 7.38 -31.29
CA ASP A 603 12.75 8.61 -31.05
C ASP A 603 11.67 8.37 -29.99
N VAL A 604 11.09 7.16 -29.97
CA VAL A 604 10.17 6.72 -28.90
C VAL A 604 10.90 6.62 -27.56
N VAL A 605 12.11 6.04 -27.54
CA VAL A 605 12.93 5.95 -26.32
C VAL A 605 13.30 7.33 -25.77
N ASN A 606 13.92 8.17 -26.58
CA ASN A 606 14.47 9.46 -26.13
C ASN A 606 13.39 10.54 -25.96
N GLY A 607 12.34 10.51 -26.79
CA GLY A 607 11.30 11.52 -26.80
C GLY A 607 10.13 11.24 -25.86
N ILE A 608 9.92 9.98 -25.46
CA ILE A 608 8.73 9.59 -24.69
C ILE A 608 9.11 8.81 -23.42
N LEU A 609 9.80 7.68 -23.56
CA LEU A 609 10.02 6.76 -22.43
C LEU A 609 10.98 7.33 -21.37
N ILE A 610 12.13 7.89 -21.78
CA ILE A 610 13.09 8.50 -20.84
C ILE A 610 12.46 9.69 -20.09
N PRO A 611 11.86 10.70 -20.77
CA PRO A 611 11.20 11.80 -20.08
C PRO A 611 10.08 11.36 -19.14
N ALA A 612 9.31 10.33 -19.50
CA ALA A 612 8.27 9.78 -18.63
C ALA A 612 8.86 9.20 -17.33
N LEU A 613 9.96 8.45 -17.42
CA LEU A 613 10.63 7.86 -16.26
C LEU A 613 11.33 8.91 -15.39
N GLU A 614 11.94 9.93 -15.99
CA GLU A 614 12.54 11.06 -15.25
C GLU A 614 11.47 11.83 -14.46
N GLU A 615 10.30 12.05 -15.05
CA GLU A 615 9.17 12.69 -14.39
C GLU A 615 8.62 11.84 -13.24
N VAL A 616 8.51 10.52 -13.41
CA VAL A 616 8.15 9.60 -12.32
C VAL A 616 9.17 9.68 -11.18
N GLY A 617 10.46 9.65 -11.49
CA GLY A 617 11.54 9.81 -10.49
C GLY A 617 11.42 11.14 -9.74
N ARG A 618 11.21 12.25 -10.47
CA ARG A 618 11.00 13.57 -9.89
C ARG A 618 9.77 13.65 -8.98
N LEU A 619 8.68 12.96 -9.33
CA LEU A 619 7.47 12.90 -8.52
C LEU A 619 7.65 12.02 -7.28
N TYR A 620 8.44 10.95 -7.38
CA TYR A 620 8.84 10.11 -6.25
C TYR A 620 9.72 10.88 -5.26
N ASP A 621 10.74 11.58 -5.74
CA ASP A 621 11.63 12.42 -4.91
C ASP A 621 10.88 13.54 -4.17
N ARG A 622 9.77 14.01 -4.75
CA ARG A 622 8.86 15.01 -4.14
C ARG A 622 7.79 14.41 -3.25
N GLY A 623 7.76 13.08 -3.07
CA GLY A 623 6.76 12.37 -2.27
C GLY A 623 5.34 12.40 -2.85
N THR A 624 5.20 12.70 -4.14
CA THR A 624 3.92 12.69 -4.87
C THR A 624 3.59 11.31 -5.45
N LEU A 625 4.60 10.56 -5.88
CA LEU A 625 4.48 9.13 -6.21
C LEU A 625 5.18 8.28 -5.14
N TYR A 626 4.76 7.03 -4.98
CA TYR A 626 5.29 6.10 -3.98
C TYR A 626 5.91 4.86 -4.61
N LEU A 627 6.60 4.05 -3.81
CA LEU A 627 7.33 2.88 -4.29
C LEU A 627 6.48 1.94 -5.19
N PRO A 628 5.21 1.62 -4.87
CA PRO A 628 4.38 0.80 -5.75
C PRO A 628 4.18 1.44 -7.14
N GLN A 629 3.93 2.75 -7.19
CA GLN A 629 3.72 3.48 -8.44
C GLN A 629 5.02 3.61 -9.25
N LEU A 630 6.15 3.81 -8.58
CA LEU A 630 7.47 3.82 -9.20
C LEU A 630 7.80 2.47 -9.84
N ILE A 631 7.54 1.36 -9.13
CA ILE A 631 7.73 -0.01 -9.64
C ILE A 631 6.78 -0.25 -10.82
N ALA A 632 5.50 0.08 -10.68
CA ALA A 632 4.53 -0.11 -11.75
C ALA A 632 4.94 0.66 -13.03
N ALA A 633 5.40 1.90 -12.89
CA ALA A 633 5.93 2.71 -14.00
C ALA A 633 7.16 2.07 -14.65
N ALA A 634 8.09 1.56 -13.85
CA ALA A 634 9.28 0.87 -14.36
C ALA A 634 8.92 -0.43 -15.11
N GLU A 635 7.95 -1.20 -14.62
CA GLU A 635 7.48 -2.41 -15.30
C GLU A 635 6.72 -2.09 -16.59
N ALA A 636 5.91 -1.03 -16.60
CA ALA A 636 5.26 -0.56 -17.83
C ALA A 636 6.28 -0.09 -18.87
N ALA A 637 7.33 0.63 -18.45
CA ALA A 637 8.44 0.98 -19.32
C ALA A 637 9.19 -0.25 -19.83
N LYS A 638 9.37 -1.28 -18.99
CA LYS A 638 10.00 -2.56 -19.40
C LYS A 638 9.23 -3.25 -20.52
N GLU A 639 7.89 -3.30 -20.43
CA GLU A 639 7.05 -3.83 -21.53
C GLU A 639 7.18 -2.99 -22.81
N ALA A 640 7.22 -1.65 -22.69
CA ALA A 640 7.48 -0.78 -23.83
C ALA A 640 8.87 -1.05 -24.47
N PHE A 641 9.92 -1.19 -23.66
CA PHE A 641 11.26 -1.54 -24.13
C PHE A 641 11.32 -2.92 -24.80
N ALA A 642 10.53 -3.89 -24.33
CA ALA A 642 10.46 -5.21 -24.95
C ALA A 642 9.93 -5.13 -26.39
N VAL A 643 8.86 -4.36 -26.63
CA VAL A 643 8.30 -4.12 -27.98
C VAL A 643 9.32 -3.42 -28.88
N LEU A 644 10.02 -2.41 -28.37
CA LEU A 644 11.06 -1.70 -29.10
C LEU A 644 12.18 -2.67 -29.52
N GLY A 645 12.58 -3.56 -28.61
CA GLY A 645 13.57 -4.63 -28.82
C GLY A 645 13.30 -5.49 -30.06
N GLU A 646 12.04 -5.88 -30.28
CA GLU A 646 11.63 -6.74 -31.40
C GLU A 646 11.74 -6.05 -32.78
N LYS A 647 11.73 -4.72 -32.81
CA LYS A 647 11.67 -3.90 -34.04
C LYS A 647 13.04 -3.37 -34.47
N PHE A 648 14.07 -3.56 -33.67
CA PHE A 648 15.42 -3.20 -34.10
C PHE A 648 15.92 -4.17 -35.18
N GLU A 649 16.16 -3.66 -36.40
CA GLU A 649 16.78 -4.45 -37.47
C GLU A 649 18.19 -4.90 -37.06
N ARG A 650 18.46 -6.21 -37.09
CA ARG A 650 19.82 -6.77 -36.91
C ARG A 650 20.68 -6.40 -38.12
N LYS A 651 21.45 -5.31 -38.02
CA LYS A 651 22.46 -4.96 -39.02
C LYS A 651 23.76 -5.74 -38.76
N GLY A 652 23.96 -6.81 -39.54
CA GLY A 652 25.21 -7.57 -39.65
C GLY A 652 25.46 -8.55 -38.49
N ALA A 653 25.55 -9.85 -38.76
CA ALA A 653 25.94 -10.81 -37.72
C ALA A 653 27.48 -10.87 -37.58
N GLY A 654 27.99 -10.89 -36.35
CA GLY A 654 29.38 -11.30 -36.06
C GLY A 654 30.38 -10.19 -35.72
N ARG A 655 29.97 -9.11 -35.03
CA ARG A 655 30.86 -7.96 -34.73
C ARG A 655 31.63 -8.03 -33.41
N GLY A 656 31.68 -9.21 -32.79
CA GLY A 656 32.37 -9.47 -31.52
C GLY A 656 31.43 -9.43 -30.30
N LYS A 657 31.97 -9.85 -29.15
CA LYS A 657 31.24 -9.95 -27.89
C LYS A 657 31.41 -8.69 -27.04
N VAL A 658 30.35 -8.23 -26.38
CA VAL A 658 30.39 -7.14 -25.39
C VAL A 658 29.80 -7.64 -24.08
N VAL A 659 30.46 -7.37 -22.96
CA VAL A 659 29.92 -7.66 -21.62
C VAL A 659 29.32 -6.39 -21.03
N LEU A 660 28.10 -6.46 -20.51
CA LEU A 660 27.44 -5.34 -19.84
C LEU A 660 27.09 -5.71 -18.39
N ALA A 661 27.27 -4.77 -17.46
CA ALA A 661 26.91 -4.96 -16.05
C ALA A 661 26.48 -3.64 -15.39
N THR A 662 25.44 -3.68 -14.55
CA THR A 662 25.23 -2.63 -13.56
C THR A 662 26.03 -2.98 -12.32
N VAL A 663 26.85 -2.04 -11.84
CA VAL A 663 27.84 -2.30 -10.79
C VAL A 663 27.19 -2.68 -9.45
N LYS A 664 27.95 -3.35 -8.59
CA LYS A 664 27.54 -3.72 -7.23
C LYS A 664 26.91 -2.53 -6.49
N GLY A 665 25.82 -2.79 -5.79
CA GLY A 665 25.02 -1.82 -5.05
C GLY A 665 24.06 -1.00 -5.91
N ASP A 666 24.05 -1.19 -7.24
CA ASP A 666 23.16 -0.47 -8.14
C ASP A 666 22.17 -1.40 -8.85
N VAL A 667 20.89 -1.19 -8.58
CA VAL A 667 19.78 -2.01 -9.07
C VAL A 667 19.08 -1.40 -10.29
N HIS A 668 19.57 -0.26 -10.80
CA HIS A 668 18.96 0.42 -11.92
C HIS A 668 19.63 0.00 -13.23
N ASP A 669 18.93 -0.77 -14.05
CA ASP A 669 19.49 -1.41 -15.25
C ASP A 669 18.87 -0.95 -16.57
N ILE A 670 18.01 0.06 -16.55
CA ILE A 670 17.33 0.56 -17.75
C ILE A 670 18.34 1.04 -18.79
N GLY A 671 19.30 1.90 -18.40
CA GLY A 671 20.34 2.38 -19.30
C GLY A 671 21.19 1.24 -19.91
N LYS A 672 21.55 0.25 -19.09
CA LYS A 672 22.25 -0.96 -19.55
C LYS A 672 21.40 -1.75 -20.55
N ASN A 673 20.12 -1.94 -20.27
CA ASN A 673 19.20 -2.70 -21.12
C ASN A 673 19.00 -2.00 -22.48
N ILE A 674 18.93 -0.66 -22.50
CA ILE A 674 18.94 0.12 -23.75
C ILE A 674 20.24 -0.12 -24.52
N CYS A 675 21.39 -0.04 -23.85
CA CYS A 675 22.69 -0.33 -24.47
C CYS A 675 22.77 -1.74 -25.04
N LYS A 676 22.25 -2.74 -24.32
CA LYS A 676 22.16 -4.13 -24.79
C LYS A 676 21.39 -4.22 -26.10
N VAL A 677 20.16 -3.72 -26.12
CA VAL A 677 19.26 -3.81 -27.28
C VAL A 677 19.89 -3.11 -28.49
N VAL A 678 20.50 -1.94 -28.30
CA VAL A 678 21.17 -1.19 -29.36
C VAL A 678 22.43 -1.93 -29.85
N LEU A 679 23.26 -2.48 -28.96
CA LEU A 679 24.42 -3.28 -29.38
C LEU A 679 24.02 -4.52 -30.17
N GLU A 680 22.99 -5.25 -29.71
CA GLU A 680 22.45 -6.42 -30.41
C GLU A 680 21.88 -6.05 -31.79
N SER A 681 21.23 -4.88 -31.92
CA SER A 681 20.74 -4.40 -33.22
C SER A 681 21.86 -4.07 -34.19
N TYR A 682 23.01 -3.62 -33.69
CA TYR A 682 24.19 -3.33 -34.49
C TYR A 682 25.09 -4.53 -34.75
N GLY A 683 24.69 -5.74 -34.32
CA GLY A 683 25.36 -6.98 -34.69
C GLY A 683 26.35 -7.55 -33.68
N PHE A 684 26.40 -6.97 -32.47
CA PHE A 684 27.23 -7.45 -31.37
C PHE A 684 26.54 -8.57 -30.60
N GLU A 685 27.31 -9.53 -30.10
CA GLU A 685 26.82 -10.52 -29.14
C GLU A 685 26.98 -9.96 -27.72
N VAL A 686 25.88 -9.77 -27.00
CA VAL A 686 25.92 -9.11 -25.68
C VAL A 686 25.73 -10.11 -24.54
N THR A 687 26.74 -10.24 -23.70
CA THR A 687 26.65 -10.96 -22.42
C THR A 687 26.26 -9.97 -21.33
N ASP A 688 24.98 -10.00 -20.97
CA ASP A 688 24.42 -9.16 -19.91
C ASP A 688 24.50 -9.87 -18.56
N LEU A 689 25.27 -9.31 -17.62
CA LEU A 689 25.43 -9.87 -16.27
C LEU A 689 24.32 -9.44 -15.30
N GLY A 690 23.41 -8.56 -15.74
CA GLY A 690 22.31 -8.04 -14.93
C GLY A 690 22.72 -6.87 -14.04
N LYS A 691 22.05 -6.76 -12.89
CA LYS A 691 22.17 -5.65 -11.95
C LYS A 691 22.67 -6.10 -10.59
N ASP A 692 23.18 -5.15 -9.80
CA ASP A 692 23.87 -5.42 -8.54
C ASP A 692 24.97 -6.49 -8.69
N VAL A 693 25.78 -6.38 -9.74
CA VAL A 693 26.71 -7.44 -10.12
C VAL A 693 27.98 -7.36 -9.24
N PRO A 694 28.34 -8.43 -8.51
CA PRO A 694 29.59 -8.48 -7.76
C PRO A 694 30.82 -8.30 -8.66
N ILE A 695 31.86 -7.65 -8.14
CA ILE A 695 33.10 -7.32 -8.86
C ILE A 695 33.73 -8.59 -9.45
N GLU A 696 33.75 -9.67 -8.68
CA GLU A 696 34.34 -10.95 -9.05
C GLU A 696 33.62 -11.58 -10.24
N CYS A 697 32.29 -11.42 -10.32
CA CYS A 697 31.50 -11.93 -11.43
C CYS A 697 31.84 -11.21 -12.74
N VAL A 698 32.07 -9.89 -12.69
CA VAL A 698 32.50 -9.12 -13.87
C VAL A 698 33.87 -9.60 -14.36
N VAL A 699 34.84 -9.78 -13.45
CA VAL A 699 36.18 -10.28 -13.78
C VAL A 699 36.11 -11.68 -14.39
N GLN A 700 35.36 -12.59 -13.79
CA GLN A 700 35.19 -13.96 -14.29
C GLN A 700 34.52 -13.98 -15.67
N ALA A 701 33.50 -13.17 -15.89
CA ALA A 701 32.82 -13.08 -17.17
C ALA A 701 33.77 -12.58 -18.27
N VAL A 702 34.61 -11.59 -17.98
CA VAL A 702 35.61 -11.09 -18.94
C VAL A 702 36.65 -12.15 -19.27
N GLN A 703 37.15 -12.88 -18.27
CA GLN A 703 38.12 -13.96 -18.49
C GLN A 703 37.53 -15.11 -19.30
N ARG A 704 36.25 -15.45 -19.06
CA ARG A 704 35.53 -16.53 -19.75
C ARG A 704 35.15 -16.17 -21.18
N GLU A 705 34.56 -14.99 -21.38
CA GLU A 705 33.97 -14.60 -22.67
C GLU A 705 34.96 -13.94 -23.63
N GLN A 706 36.09 -13.43 -23.12
CA GLN A 706 37.08 -12.66 -23.87
C GLN A 706 36.42 -11.59 -24.77
N PRO A 707 35.62 -10.67 -24.20
CA PRO A 707 34.86 -9.70 -24.98
C PRO A 707 35.76 -8.63 -25.60
N LEU A 708 35.24 -7.97 -26.63
CA LEU A 708 35.84 -6.80 -27.26
C LEU A 708 35.94 -5.63 -26.26
N CYS A 709 34.93 -5.45 -25.42
CA CYS A 709 34.91 -4.45 -24.35
C CYS A 709 33.91 -4.81 -23.24
N VAL A 710 34.02 -4.10 -22.12
CA VAL A 710 33.03 -4.12 -21.03
C VAL A 710 32.36 -2.76 -20.90
N GLY A 711 31.03 -2.73 -20.80
CA GLY A 711 30.27 -1.56 -20.40
C GLY A 711 29.80 -1.67 -18.95
N LEU A 712 30.16 -0.71 -18.12
CA LEU A 712 29.71 -0.57 -16.74
C LEU A 712 28.69 0.56 -16.62
N SER A 713 27.58 0.28 -15.95
CA SER A 713 26.51 1.25 -15.71
C SER A 713 26.31 1.54 -14.22
N ALA A 714 26.08 2.80 -13.89
CA ALA A 714 25.62 3.25 -12.56
C ALA A 714 24.63 4.42 -12.70
N LEU A 715 23.56 4.40 -11.91
CA LEU A 715 22.59 5.49 -11.83
C LEU A 715 22.79 6.33 -10.57
N MET A 716 23.30 5.77 -9.48
CA MET A 716 23.46 6.49 -8.21
C MET A 716 24.88 7.02 -8.02
N THR A 717 25.04 8.25 -7.50
CA THR A 717 26.37 8.79 -7.18
C THR A 717 27.10 7.95 -6.13
N THR A 718 26.35 7.29 -5.26
CA THR A 718 26.87 6.38 -4.21
C THR A 718 27.48 5.09 -4.75
N THR A 719 27.18 4.69 -6.00
CA THR A 719 27.64 3.42 -6.59
C THR A 719 28.83 3.61 -7.55
N VAL A 720 29.18 4.86 -7.88
CA VAL A 720 30.38 5.21 -8.67
C VAL A 720 31.68 4.64 -8.09
N PRO A 721 31.92 4.62 -6.76
CA PRO A 721 33.10 3.98 -6.19
C PRO A 721 33.22 2.48 -6.52
N ASN A 722 32.09 1.76 -6.59
CA ASN A 722 32.10 0.33 -6.96
C ASN A 722 32.49 0.14 -8.43
N MET A 723 32.18 1.11 -9.30
CA MET A 723 32.65 1.11 -10.69
C MET A 723 34.17 1.24 -10.77
N ARG A 724 34.77 2.14 -9.97
CA ARG A 724 36.24 2.27 -9.84
C ARG A 724 36.85 0.95 -9.38
N SER A 725 36.33 0.37 -8.29
CA SER A 725 36.85 -0.90 -7.76
C SER A 725 36.71 -2.05 -8.76
N THR A 726 35.65 -2.07 -9.57
CA THR A 726 35.48 -3.06 -10.65
C THR A 726 36.56 -2.93 -11.72
N ILE A 727 36.85 -1.69 -12.15
CA ILE A 727 37.90 -1.40 -13.13
C ILE A 727 39.27 -1.80 -12.58
N GLU A 728 39.58 -1.41 -11.34
CA GLU A 728 40.83 -1.77 -10.67
C GLU A 728 41.01 -3.28 -10.57
N ALA A 729 39.95 -4.02 -10.22
CA ALA A 729 39.97 -5.47 -10.14
C ALA A 729 40.21 -6.13 -11.51
N LEU A 730 39.58 -5.62 -12.59
CA LEU A 730 39.84 -6.09 -13.95
C LEU A 730 41.31 -5.90 -14.34
N ARG A 731 41.90 -4.75 -14.01
CA ARG A 731 43.32 -4.46 -14.27
C ARG A 731 44.24 -5.35 -13.44
N ALA A 732 43.95 -5.52 -12.15
CA ALA A 732 44.71 -6.40 -11.25
C ALA A 732 44.69 -7.87 -11.69
N ALA A 733 43.56 -8.32 -12.25
CA ALA A 733 43.41 -9.66 -12.82
C ALA A 733 44.09 -9.84 -14.20
N GLY A 734 44.77 -8.82 -14.71
CA GLY A 734 45.49 -8.86 -16.00
C GLY A 734 44.60 -8.70 -17.23
N CYS A 735 43.32 -8.33 -17.07
CA CYS A 735 42.40 -8.12 -18.19
C CYS A 735 42.67 -6.76 -18.87
N LYS A 736 43.37 -6.81 -20.01
CA LYS A 736 43.67 -5.62 -20.86
C LYS A 736 42.56 -5.33 -21.88
N ILE A 737 41.32 -5.31 -21.41
CA ILE A 737 40.15 -5.00 -22.24
C ILE A 737 39.70 -3.54 -22.06
N PRO A 738 39.22 -2.87 -23.12
CA PRO A 738 38.59 -1.55 -23.01
C PRO A 738 37.36 -1.57 -22.11
N VAL A 739 37.26 -0.60 -21.19
CA VAL A 739 36.13 -0.39 -20.29
C VAL A 739 35.43 0.92 -20.60
N PHE A 740 34.14 0.83 -20.90
CA PHE A 740 33.22 1.93 -21.11
C PHE A 740 32.43 2.20 -19.83
N ALA A 741 32.36 3.45 -19.40
CA ALA A 741 31.52 3.89 -18.29
C ALA A 741 30.33 4.72 -18.81
N GLY A 742 29.15 4.49 -18.23
CA GLY A 742 27.95 5.26 -18.53
C GLY A 742 26.91 5.21 -17.42
N GLY A 743 25.83 5.97 -17.61
CA GLY A 743 24.72 6.12 -16.65
C GLY A 743 24.53 7.57 -16.22
N ALA A 744 23.36 7.90 -15.67
CA ALA A 744 22.88 9.29 -15.57
C ALA A 744 23.75 10.21 -14.69
N VAL A 745 24.50 9.63 -13.76
CA VAL A 745 25.40 10.37 -12.85
C VAL A 745 26.85 10.47 -13.37
N LEU A 746 27.15 9.82 -14.50
CA LEU A 746 28.48 9.85 -15.11
C LEU A 746 28.60 11.02 -16.08
N ASN A 747 29.82 11.55 -16.17
CA ASN A 747 30.26 12.43 -17.23
C ASN A 747 31.71 12.08 -17.59
N GLU A 748 32.27 12.73 -18.62
CA GLU A 748 33.61 12.42 -19.11
C GLU A 748 34.71 12.60 -18.05
N GLU A 749 34.55 13.58 -17.15
CA GLU A 749 35.51 13.86 -16.07
C GLU A 749 35.49 12.75 -15.01
N ILE A 750 34.29 12.37 -14.54
CA ILE A 750 34.11 11.31 -13.53
C ILE A 750 34.58 9.96 -14.09
N ALA A 751 34.23 9.62 -15.33
CA ALA A 751 34.63 8.37 -15.98
C ALA A 751 36.16 8.24 -16.05
N LYS A 752 36.87 9.34 -16.33
CA LYS A 752 38.33 9.38 -16.35
C LYS A 752 38.93 9.21 -14.95
N GLU A 753 38.32 9.85 -13.94
CA GLU A 753 38.77 9.75 -12.54
C GLU A 753 38.66 8.32 -11.99
N ILE A 754 37.63 7.57 -12.40
CA ILE A 754 37.45 6.16 -12.00
C ILE A 754 38.25 5.18 -12.86
N GLY A 755 39.02 5.66 -13.84
CA GLY A 755 39.93 4.84 -14.65
C GLY A 755 39.27 4.13 -15.84
N ALA A 756 38.08 4.55 -16.28
CA ALA A 756 37.48 4.02 -17.50
C ALA A 756 38.23 4.52 -18.74
N ASP A 757 38.27 3.70 -19.79
CA ASP A 757 38.95 4.06 -21.05
C ASP A 757 38.09 5.01 -21.90
N TYR A 758 36.76 4.84 -21.82
CA TYR A 758 35.80 5.63 -22.58
C TYR A 758 34.57 5.98 -21.73
N TYR A 759 34.04 7.18 -21.96
CA TYR A 759 32.73 7.60 -21.50
C TYR A 759 31.77 7.70 -22.68
N THR A 760 30.52 7.27 -22.49
CA THR A 760 29.49 7.38 -23.52
C THR A 760 28.19 7.85 -22.87
N ALA A 761 27.63 8.95 -23.36
CA ALA A 761 26.43 9.54 -22.77
C ALA A 761 25.16 8.75 -23.11
N ASN A 762 25.19 7.95 -24.17
CA ASN A 762 24.07 7.14 -24.62
C ASN A 762 24.52 5.90 -25.40
N ALA A 763 23.59 4.98 -25.63
CA ALA A 763 23.83 3.71 -26.31
C ALA A 763 24.36 3.85 -27.77
N LEU A 764 24.00 4.93 -28.47
CA LEU A 764 24.44 5.15 -29.85
C LEU A 764 25.90 5.62 -29.91
N GLU A 765 26.30 6.46 -28.96
CA GLU A 765 27.70 6.85 -28.79
C GLU A 765 28.58 5.66 -28.41
N LEU A 766 28.06 4.73 -27.60
CA LEU A 766 28.73 3.47 -27.30
C LEU A 766 29.04 2.68 -28.57
N VAL A 767 28.03 2.42 -29.40
CA VAL A 767 28.23 1.74 -30.69
C VAL A 767 29.24 2.49 -31.56
N LYS A 768 29.05 3.79 -31.79
CA LYS A 768 29.93 4.59 -32.64
C LYS A 768 31.37 4.60 -32.15
N THR A 769 31.57 4.63 -30.84
CA THR A 769 32.91 4.63 -30.24
C THR A 769 33.56 3.26 -30.35
N ILE A 770 32.82 2.17 -30.15
CA ILE A 770 33.31 0.81 -30.41
C ILE A 770 33.72 0.66 -31.88
N GLU A 771 32.89 1.12 -32.82
CA GLU A 771 33.21 1.08 -34.26
C GLU A 771 34.46 1.89 -34.60
N ARG A 772 34.59 3.08 -34.02
CA ARG A 772 35.69 4.02 -34.31
C ARG A 772 37.01 3.61 -33.68
N GLU A 773 36.98 3.05 -32.48
CA GLU A 773 38.19 2.80 -31.68
C GLU A 773 38.61 1.33 -31.62
N LEU A 774 37.66 0.39 -31.72
CA LEU A 774 37.92 -1.03 -31.47
C LEU A 774 37.79 -1.94 -32.70
N LEU A 775 37.08 -1.50 -33.76
CA LEU A 775 36.79 -2.31 -34.95
C LEU A 775 37.39 -1.75 -36.26
N LYS A 776 38.39 -0.86 -36.18
CA LYS A 776 39.10 -0.33 -37.35
C LYS A 776 39.94 -1.36 -38.09
#